data_AF-A0AAD8Y253-F1
#
_entry.id   AF-A0AAD8Y253-F1
#
_cell.length_a   1.000
_cell.length_b   1.000
_cell.length_c   1.000
_cell.angle_alpha   90.00
_cell.angle_beta   90.00
_cell.angle_gamma   90.00
#
_symmetry.space_group_name_H-M   'P 1'
#
loop_
_entity.id
_entity.type
_entity.pdbx_description
1 polymer ?
#
loop_
_entity_poly.entity_id
_entity_poly.type
_entity_poly.pdbx_seq_one_letter_code
_entity_poly.pdbx_strand_id
1 'polypeptide(L)'
;MDHKQKLTFVLLCSGNGADSSLYRPNGDDKRYRHRHDALVRCVAVSLFSAAGACTITDGRSCELILLYEDSCMRMSMSSKSREQQVPASFTQQPPPLEKDIVTAWKNAANEATRLRQQQHTSSIGTMGSSFTRNQNGCNMTSSTSLKLVTKCVLDESPPNQTDDASSKAKHKLPSHMPASKRDAISILQSSCSLEFLRSHHLNVPLAVALKKFNKNKLQSVWDDAKKHDGASSSSDYSTQQPDSSRIERTFRKILSEAKGKDTTNGYSTDVLAAYLHESCDSELPCWSEELYDRNKEVKHIFLFCGAVRDMTDAENDSLSNVCEQMKIPLLPCRLGPVPEFTSKIVCVAGYHFYKGLLGSGLIKLWERKQPLERSQEVITKSQPLSNNVSHKRSLHTIAMIPFDSTTLTADPSKRCRVHWCMVRLCVCSLYRSKFASTTREALLDNNKLSFVFQDGLAINLNQRDFISSLAEKHQAAPSERQILEEICRCRDETLSQECNDSINQLISSYTQKNDHQGETYALDFTDELHRTSKQVIELAYDEDCPLGDAGDSTLLAVIKVRDQSGHANTKMHKRIIDAIAAANIQVRNQSLLVSEAQDCEALTVVMLQHLDYQSKLFGLLRHAFENGSSEAIISDVATTKERRRKRK
;
A
#
# COMPACT_ATOMS: atom_id res chain seq x y z
N MET A 1 21.05 1.59 -26.13
CA MET A 1 19.83 0.81 -25.82
C MET A 1 19.21 1.43 -24.59
N ASP A 2 17.94 1.78 -24.62
CA ASP A 2 17.27 2.41 -23.47
C ASP A 2 17.20 1.41 -22.31
N HIS A 3 17.82 1.76 -21.18
CA HIS A 3 17.81 0.94 -19.98
C HIS A 3 16.41 1.00 -19.34
N LYS A 4 15.56 0.01 -19.63
CA LYS A 4 14.20 -0.07 -19.06
C LYS A 4 14.21 -0.90 -17.79
N GLN A 5 14.08 -0.21 -16.66
CA GLN A 5 13.96 -0.85 -15.35
C GLN A 5 12.57 -1.48 -15.17
N LYS A 6 12.50 -2.61 -14.46
CA LYS A 6 11.27 -3.28 -14.06
C LYS A 6 11.17 -3.36 -12.54
N LEU A 7 9.99 -3.11 -12.00
CA LEU A 7 9.64 -3.34 -10.60
C LEU A 7 8.63 -4.49 -10.51
N THR A 8 8.91 -5.48 -9.66
CA THR A 8 7.96 -6.54 -9.32
C THR A 8 7.70 -6.55 -7.82
N PHE A 9 6.47 -6.29 -7.42
CA PHE A 9 6.00 -6.53 -6.06
C PHE A 9 5.57 -8.00 -5.92
N VAL A 10 6.04 -8.69 -4.89
CA VAL A 10 5.61 -10.05 -4.53
C VAL A 10 4.96 -10.00 -3.16
N LEU A 11 3.64 -10.18 -3.13
CA LEU A 11 2.81 -10.06 -1.94
C LEU A 11 2.42 -11.44 -1.41
N LEU A 12 2.72 -11.69 -0.14
CA LEU A 12 2.43 -12.96 0.51
C LEU A 12 0.97 -12.98 0.98
N CYS A 13 0.21 -13.94 0.46
CA CYS A 13 -1.23 -14.08 0.64
C CYS A 13 -1.57 -15.41 1.33
N SER A 14 -2.73 -15.44 2.00
CA SER A 14 -3.31 -16.67 2.54
C SER A 14 -4.42 -17.20 1.63
N GLY A 15 -4.63 -18.52 1.65
CA GLY A 15 -5.68 -19.19 0.89
C GLY A 15 -5.24 -19.62 -0.51
N ASN A 16 -6.20 -19.89 -1.39
CA ASN A 16 -5.95 -20.40 -2.74
C ASN A 16 -6.41 -19.41 -3.81
N GLY A 17 -5.46 -18.73 -4.47
CA GLY A 17 -5.75 -17.76 -5.52
C GLY A 17 -6.37 -18.34 -6.79
N ALA A 18 -6.35 -19.67 -6.97
CA ALA A 18 -6.98 -20.33 -8.09
C ALA A 18 -8.46 -20.68 -7.86
N ASP A 19 -8.97 -20.58 -6.64
CA ASP A 19 -10.38 -20.83 -6.35
C ASP A 19 -11.24 -19.63 -6.79
N SER A 20 -11.86 -19.77 -7.96
CA SER A 20 -12.69 -18.71 -8.53
C SER A 20 -13.95 -18.40 -7.73
N SER A 21 -14.37 -19.30 -6.83
CA SER A 21 -15.53 -19.09 -5.94
C SER A 21 -15.28 -18.05 -4.85
N LEU A 22 -14.00 -17.77 -4.55
CA LEU A 22 -13.56 -16.72 -3.63
C LEU A 22 -13.76 -15.32 -4.22
N TYR A 23 -13.80 -15.20 -5.55
CA TYR A 23 -13.93 -13.92 -6.24
C TYR A 23 -15.39 -13.62 -6.57
N ARG A 24 -15.96 -12.67 -5.84
CA ARG A 24 -17.36 -12.24 -5.98
C ARG A 24 -17.41 -10.74 -6.30
N PRO A 25 -17.32 -10.34 -7.58
CA PRO A 25 -17.27 -8.92 -7.96
C PRO A 25 -18.44 -8.07 -7.46
N ASN A 26 -19.62 -8.68 -7.33
CA ASN A 26 -20.83 -8.02 -6.83
C ASN A 26 -21.10 -8.35 -5.35
N GLY A 27 -20.22 -9.11 -4.70
CA GLY A 27 -20.38 -9.66 -3.34
C GLY A 27 -19.72 -8.83 -2.25
N ASP A 28 -19.59 -7.52 -2.48
CA ASP A 28 -19.02 -6.52 -1.55
C ASP A 28 -19.92 -6.33 -0.28
N ASP A 29 -21.01 -7.08 -0.18
CA ASP A 29 -21.98 -7.08 0.91
C ASP A 29 -21.60 -8.01 2.08
N LYS A 30 -20.74 -9.01 1.84
CA LYS A 30 -20.39 -10.02 2.85
C LYS A 30 -18.89 -9.99 3.09
N ARG A 31 -18.48 -9.90 4.38
CA ARG A 31 -17.08 -9.96 4.87
C ARG A 31 -16.18 -10.64 3.85
N TYR A 32 -15.30 -9.88 3.20
CA TYR A 32 -14.35 -10.45 2.28
C TYR A 32 -13.59 -11.57 2.97
N ARG A 33 -13.72 -12.78 2.43
CA ARG A 33 -12.87 -13.90 2.82
C ARG A 33 -11.44 -13.53 2.40
N HIS A 34 -10.46 -13.88 3.23
CA HIS A 34 -9.04 -13.71 2.92
C HIS A 34 -8.57 -12.28 2.59
N ARG A 35 -9.24 -11.23 3.12
CA ARG A 35 -8.79 -9.82 3.02
C ARG A 35 -8.59 -9.31 1.59
N HIS A 36 -9.41 -9.77 0.65
CA HIS A 36 -9.33 -9.36 -0.75
C HIS A 36 -9.42 -7.84 -0.95
N ASP A 37 -10.14 -7.14 -0.10
CA ASP A 37 -10.23 -5.67 -0.07
C ASP A 37 -8.83 -5.00 0.07
N ALA A 38 -7.98 -5.55 0.94
CA ALA A 38 -6.61 -5.05 1.11
C ALA A 38 -5.75 -5.34 -0.13
N LEU A 39 -5.93 -6.51 -0.74
CA LEU A 39 -5.22 -6.90 -1.96
C LEU A 39 -5.62 -6.05 -3.16
N VAL A 40 -6.91 -5.73 -3.31
CA VAL A 40 -7.42 -4.83 -4.37
C VAL A 40 -6.74 -3.47 -4.26
N ARG A 41 -6.62 -2.93 -3.04
CA ARG A 41 -5.90 -1.66 -2.81
C ARG A 41 -4.42 -1.76 -3.18
N CYS A 42 -3.77 -2.90 -2.94
CA CYS A 42 -2.40 -3.14 -3.38
C CYS A 42 -2.26 -3.22 -4.91
N VAL A 43 -3.24 -3.80 -5.61
CA VAL A 43 -3.29 -3.77 -7.09
C VAL A 43 -3.43 -2.34 -7.60
N ALA A 44 -4.40 -1.60 -7.06
CA ALA A 44 -4.66 -0.23 -7.47
C ALA A 44 -3.41 0.64 -7.33
N VAL A 45 -2.73 0.55 -6.19
CA VAL A 45 -1.57 1.40 -5.91
C VAL A 45 -0.28 0.95 -6.62
N SER A 46 -0.08 -0.34 -6.88
CA SER A 46 1.10 -0.80 -7.63
C SER A 46 1.00 -0.50 -9.12
N LEU A 47 -0.18 -0.70 -9.71
CA LEU A 47 -0.36 -0.68 -11.17
C LEU A 47 -1.00 0.60 -11.73
N PHE A 48 -1.67 1.39 -10.89
CA PHE A 48 -2.39 2.61 -11.31
C PHE A 48 -1.92 3.89 -10.57
N SER A 49 -0.95 3.77 -9.67
CA SER A 49 -0.27 4.90 -9.05
C SER A 49 1.06 5.21 -9.76
N ALA A 50 2.03 5.80 -9.04
CA ALA A 50 3.33 6.25 -9.56
C ALA A 50 4.10 5.17 -10.34
N ALA A 51 4.21 3.96 -9.80
CA ALA A 51 4.94 2.88 -10.50
C ALA A 51 4.26 2.47 -11.82
N GLY A 52 2.92 2.42 -11.83
CA GLY A 52 2.14 2.18 -13.03
C GLY A 52 2.31 3.27 -14.09
N ALA A 53 2.35 4.54 -13.67
CA ALA A 53 2.51 5.69 -14.56
C ALA A 53 3.82 5.62 -15.38
N CYS A 54 4.90 5.05 -14.82
CA CYS A 54 6.17 4.86 -15.53
C CYS A 54 6.01 4.04 -16.83
N THR A 55 5.10 3.07 -16.82
CA THR A 55 4.80 2.21 -17.98
C THR A 55 4.28 3.02 -19.16
N ILE A 56 3.63 4.16 -18.89
CA ILE A 56 3.12 5.07 -19.90
C ILE A 56 4.20 6.06 -20.34
N THR A 57 4.94 6.63 -19.38
CA THR A 57 5.76 7.83 -19.61
C THR A 57 7.14 7.53 -20.19
N ASP A 58 7.84 6.53 -19.66
CA ASP A 58 9.25 6.27 -19.99
C ASP A 58 9.57 4.80 -20.32
N GLY A 59 8.56 3.92 -20.25
CA GLY A 59 8.69 2.52 -20.66
C GLY A 59 9.30 1.60 -19.60
N ARG A 60 9.61 2.10 -18.39
CA ARG A 60 9.81 1.22 -17.23
C ARG A 60 8.52 0.47 -16.93
N SER A 61 8.60 -0.74 -16.39
CA SER A 61 7.40 -1.57 -16.16
C SER A 61 7.20 -1.92 -14.70
N CYS A 62 5.94 -2.07 -14.30
CA CYS A 62 5.55 -2.54 -12.98
C CYS A 62 4.71 -3.83 -13.10
N GLU A 63 5.02 -4.81 -12.27
CA GLU A 63 4.30 -6.07 -12.11
C GLU A 63 3.96 -6.30 -10.64
N LEU A 64 2.81 -6.92 -10.39
CA LEU A 64 2.38 -7.36 -9.07
C LEU A 64 2.11 -8.86 -9.10
N ILE A 65 2.68 -9.60 -8.17
CA ILE A 65 2.46 -11.03 -7.96
C ILE A 65 1.83 -11.21 -6.59
N LEU A 66 0.63 -11.78 -6.54
CA LEU A 66 0.05 -12.30 -5.31
C LEU A 66 0.46 -13.76 -5.18
N LEU A 67 1.30 -14.06 -4.20
CA LEU A 67 1.82 -15.40 -3.95
C LEU A 67 0.98 -16.06 -2.85
N TYR A 68 0.20 -17.06 -3.25
CA TYR A 68 -0.57 -17.93 -2.35
C TYR A 68 0.23 -19.20 -2.06
N GLU A 69 -0.24 -20.00 -1.10
CA GLU A 69 0.41 -21.26 -0.71
C GLU A 69 0.56 -22.24 -1.88
N ASP A 70 -0.44 -22.29 -2.77
CA ASP A 70 -0.50 -23.26 -3.87
C ASP A 70 -0.52 -22.67 -5.29
N SER A 71 -0.57 -21.35 -5.40
CA SER A 71 -0.75 -20.68 -6.69
C SER A 71 -0.21 -19.26 -6.64
N CYS A 72 -0.04 -18.64 -7.81
CA CYS A 72 0.22 -17.20 -7.85
C CYS A 72 -0.65 -16.49 -8.87
N MET A 73 -1.03 -15.26 -8.55
CA MET A 73 -1.76 -14.36 -9.44
C MET A 73 -0.81 -13.25 -9.88
N ARG A 74 -0.41 -13.27 -11.16
CA ARG A 74 0.46 -12.26 -11.76
C ARG A 74 -0.37 -11.20 -12.46
N MET A 75 -0.05 -9.94 -12.23
CA MET A 75 -0.76 -8.80 -12.81
C MET A 75 0.25 -7.78 -13.34
N SER A 76 -0.01 -7.28 -14.53
CA SER A 76 0.79 -6.23 -15.14
C SER A 76 -0.08 -5.33 -16.01
N MET A 77 0.41 -4.12 -16.27
CA MET A 77 -0.21 -3.22 -17.23
C MET A 77 0.39 -3.47 -18.60
N SER A 78 -0.45 -3.81 -19.59
CA SER A 78 -0.02 -3.83 -20.99
C SER A 78 -0.41 -2.52 -21.67
N SER A 79 0.59 -1.86 -22.25
CA SER A 79 0.39 -0.76 -23.19
C SER A 79 0.18 -1.35 -24.58
N LYS A 80 -0.90 -1.01 -25.26
CA LYS A 80 -1.05 -1.36 -26.69
C LYS A 80 0.06 -0.65 -27.45
N SER A 81 0.73 -1.36 -28.34
CA SER A 81 1.89 -0.85 -29.10
C SER A 81 1.57 0.52 -29.71
N ARG A 82 2.52 1.44 -29.54
CA ARG A 82 2.46 2.89 -29.84
C ARG A 82 2.27 3.24 -31.33
N GLU A 83 1.91 2.28 -32.16
CA GLU A 83 1.80 2.42 -33.62
C GLU A 83 0.53 3.15 -34.07
N GLN A 84 -0.44 3.38 -33.18
CA GLN A 84 -1.59 4.26 -33.47
C GLN A 84 -1.44 5.55 -32.66
N GLN A 85 -0.75 6.54 -33.25
CA GLN A 85 -0.68 7.92 -32.76
C GLN A 85 -2.09 8.55 -32.78
N VAL A 86 -2.82 8.47 -31.68
CA VAL A 86 -4.03 9.27 -31.45
C VAL A 86 -3.62 10.60 -30.81
N PRO A 87 -4.22 11.75 -31.20
CA PRO A 87 -3.84 13.08 -30.72
C PRO A 87 -3.91 13.25 -29.20
N ALA A 88 -3.07 14.17 -28.70
CA ALA A 88 -2.61 14.37 -27.32
C ALA A 88 -3.67 14.74 -26.24
N SER A 89 -4.96 14.58 -26.51
CA SER A 89 -5.97 14.64 -25.46
C SER A 89 -5.92 13.34 -24.64
N PHE A 90 -5.00 13.28 -23.67
CA PHE A 90 -4.93 12.21 -22.67
C PHE A 90 -6.20 12.22 -21.82
N THR A 91 -7.28 11.59 -22.30
CA THR A 91 -8.40 11.22 -21.44
C THR A 91 -7.91 10.08 -20.55
N GLN A 92 -7.48 10.42 -19.33
CA GLN A 92 -7.13 9.42 -18.32
C GLN A 92 -8.32 8.51 -18.12
N GLN A 93 -8.16 7.22 -18.41
CA GLN A 93 -9.19 6.27 -18.04
C GLN A 93 -9.40 6.29 -16.52
N PRO A 94 -10.63 6.05 -16.05
CA PRO A 94 -10.86 5.90 -14.63
C PRO A 94 -10.02 4.73 -14.09
N PRO A 95 -9.51 4.83 -12.84
CA PRO A 95 -8.93 3.67 -12.18
C PRO A 95 -9.96 2.54 -12.08
N PRO A 96 -9.50 1.28 -12.17
CA PRO A 96 -10.41 0.17 -12.01
C PRO A 96 -11.00 0.23 -10.61
N LEU A 97 -12.33 0.09 -10.54
CA LEU A 97 -13.02 -0.06 -9.28
C LEU A 97 -12.69 -1.44 -8.69
N GLU A 98 -13.00 -1.63 -7.42
CA GLU A 98 -12.80 -2.92 -6.74
C GLU A 98 -13.43 -4.09 -7.51
N LYS A 99 -14.66 -3.90 -7.99
CA LYS A 99 -15.38 -4.90 -8.80
C LYS A 99 -14.62 -5.30 -10.07
N ASP A 100 -13.89 -4.37 -10.69
CA ASP A 100 -13.20 -4.59 -11.96
C ASP A 100 -11.96 -5.47 -11.72
N ILE A 101 -11.21 -5.18 -10.66
CA ILE A 101 -10.06 -5.99 -10.21
C ILE A 101 -10.50 -7.40 -9.82
N VAL A 102 -11.55 -7.52 -9.00
CA VAL A 102 -12.07 -8.82 -8.57
C VAL A 102 -12.63 -9.63 -9.74
N THR A 103 -13.23 -8.98 -10.74
CA THR A 103 -13.66 -9.64 -11.98
C THR A 103 -12.48 -10.18 -12.75
N ALA A 104 -11.40 -9.40 -12.89
CA ALA A 104 -10.18 -9.84 -13.56
C ALA A 104 -9.55 -11.07 -12.88
N TRP A 105 -9.50 -11.09 -11.54
CA TRP A 105 -9.04 -12.25 -10.77
C TRP A 105 -9.91 -13.48 -10.99
N LYS A 106 -11.24 -13.32 -10.91
CA LYS A 106 -12.18 -14.42 -11.13
C LYS A 106 -11.96 -15.08 -12.50
N ASN A 107 -11.80 -14.25 -13.53
CA ASN A 107 -11.62 -14.74 -14.88
C ASN A 107 -10.27 -15.44 -15.05
N ALA A 108 -9.20 -14.91 -14.46
CA ALA A 108 -7.89 -15.54 -14.49
C ALA A 108 -7.88 -16.90 -13.75
N ALA A 109 -8.56 -17.00 -12.60
CA ALA A 109 -8.69 -18.24 -11.84
C ALA A 109 -9.50 -19.31 -12.62
N ASN A 110 -10.60 -18.91 -13.26
CA ASN A 110 -11.38 -19.79 -14.13
C ASN A 110 -10.53 -20.32 -15.31
N GLU A 111 -9.74 -19.44 -15.94
CA GLU A 111 -8.89 -19.82 -17.05
C GLU A 111 -7.79 -20.80 -16.64
N ALA A 112 -7.13 -20.57 -15.51
CA ALA A 112 -6.12 -21.49 -14.98
C ALA A 112 -6.72 -22.87 -14.66
N THR A 113 -7.92 -22.90 -14.06
CA THR A 113 -8.65 -24.15 -13.79
C THR A 113 -8.96 -24.90 -15.09
N ARG A 114 -9.41 -24.18 -16.13
CA ARG A 114 -9.70 -24.77 -17.45
C ARG A 114 -8.46 -25.38 -18.09
N LEU A 115 -7.32 -24.68 -18.04
CA LEU A 115 -6.05 -25.17 -18.60
C LEU A 115 -5.58 -26.44 -17.89
N ARG A 116 -5.71 -26.51 -16.55
CA ARG A 116 -5.38 -27.72 -15.79
C ARG A 116 -6.28 -28.90 -16.18
N GLN A 117 -7.58 -28.67 -16.35
CA GLN A 117 -8.51 -29.72 -16.82
C GLN A 117 -8.14 -30.24 -18.22
N GLN A 118 -7.73 -29.35 -19.13
CA GLN A 118 -7.28 -29.74 -20.47
C GLN A 118 -6.00 -30.57 -20.45
N GLN A 119 -5.05 -30.25 -19.57
CA GLN A 119 -3.82 -31.04 -19.41
C GLN A 119 -4.13 -32.48 -18.96
N HIS A 120 -5.03 -32.65 -17.97
CA HIS A 120 -5.43 -33.97 -17.48
C HIS A 120 -6.19 -34.82 -18.51
N THR A 121 -6.99 -34.21 -19.39
CA THR A 121 -7.68 -34.98 -20.44
C THR A 121 -6.74 -35.36 -21.59
N SER A 122 -5.75 -34.50 -21.90
CA SER A 122 -4.76 -34.78 -22.96
C SER A 122 -3.76 -35.89 -22.60
N SER A 123 -3.54 -36.18 -21.32
CA SER A 123 -2.65 -37.28 -20.90
C SER A 123 -3.26 -38.68 -21.06
N ILE A 124 -4.56 -38.81 -21.34
CA ILE A 124 -5.26 -40.11 -21.44
C ILE A 124 -5.52 -40.53 -22.90
N GLY A 125 -5.33 -39.62 -23.87
CA GLY A 125 -5.59 -39.89 -25.28
C GLY A 125 -4.41 -39.55 -26.19
N THR A 126 -3.78 -40.60 -26.72
CA THR A 126 -3.14 -40.63 -28.05
C THR A 126 -1.79 -39.90 -28.21
N MET A 127 -0.74 -40.68 -28.46
CA MET A 127 0.53 -40.19 -29.01
C MET A 127 0.31 -39.56 -30.40
N GLY A 128 0.50 -38.24 -30.53
CA GLY A 128 0.72 -37.63 -31.85
C GLY A 128 0.06 -36.27 -32.08
N SER A 129 0.69 -35.19 -31.62
CA SER A 129 1.03 -33.98 -32.39
C SER A 129 1.29 -32.80 -31.46
N SER A 130 2.45 -32.16 -31.62
CA SER A 130 2.84 -30.96 -30.88
C SER A 130 2.09 -29.74 -31.41
N PHE A 131 1.25 -29.12 -30.58
CA PHE A 131 0.69 -27.79 -30.83
C PHE A 131 1.26 -26.78 -29.85
N THR A 132 2.13 -25.90 -30.32
CA THR A 132 2.47 -24.63 -29.64
C THR A 132 1.28 -23.68 -29.77
N ARG A 133 0.39 -23.65 -28.76
CA ARG A 133 -0.78 -22.77 -28.76
C ARG A 133 -0.48 -21.45 -28.02
N ASN A 134 -0.74 -20.35 -28.71
CA ASN A 134 -0.54 -18.99 -28.25
C ASN A 134 -1.44 -18.69 -27.02
N GLN A 135 -0.85 -18.25 -25.90
CA GLN A 135 -1.55 -17.96 -24.65
C GLN A 135 -2.34 -16.64 -24.75
N ASN A 136 -3.65 -16.73 -25.04
CA ASN A 136 -4.55 -15.58 -24.98
C ASN A 136 -4.91 -15.27 -23.51
N GLY A 137 -4.29 -14.25 -22.92
CA GLY A 137 -4.66 -13.74 -21.60
C GLY A 137 -6.12 -13.26 -21.56
N CYS A 138 -6.77 -13.36 -20.39
CA CYS A 138 -8.15 -12.93 -20.24
C CYS A 138 -8.25 -11.41 -20.43
N ASN A 139 -8.96 -11.03 -21.49
CA ASN A 139 -8.87 -9.72 -22.09
C ASN A 139 -10.16 -8.94 -21.80
N MET A 140 -10.16 -8.02 -20.82
CA MET A 140 -11.25 -7.03 -20.69
C MET A 140 -11.22 -6.08 -21.90
N THR A 141 -12.33 -5.98 -22.65
CA THR A 141 -12.44 -5.22 -23.89
C THR A 141 -13.12 -3.87 -23.65
N SER A 142 -12.33 -2.80 -23.59
CA SER A 142 -12.76 -1.44 -23.89
C SER A 142 -11.66 -0.72 -24.67
N SER A 143 -12.06 0.34 -25.38
CA SER A 143 -11.26 1.07 -26.37
C SER A 143 -9.99 1.72 -25.81
N THR A 144 -8.92 1.67 -26.62
CA THR A 144 -7.71 2.52 -26.64
C THR A 144 -6.88 2.77 -25.36
N SER A 145 -7.00 1.99 -24.30
CA SER A 145 -6.28 2.27 -23.05
C SER A 145 -5.41 1.14 -22.49
N LEU A 146 -4.58 1.54 -21.52
CA LEU A 146 -3.90 0.68 -20.55
C LEU A 146 -4.79 -0.46 -20.06
N LYS A 147 -4.28 -1.69 -20.17
CA LYS A 147 -5.04 -2.88 -19.83
C LYS A 147 -4.40 -3.66 -18.70
N LEU A 148 -5.20 -3.93 -17.66
CA LEU A 148 -4.83 -4.89 -16.63
C LEU A 148 -4.80 -6.30 -17.22
N VAL A 149 -3.62 -6.90 -17.27
CA VAL A 149 -3.42 -8.29 -17.68
C VAL A 149 -3.23 -9.12 -16.42
N THR A 150 -4.16 -10.03 -16.17
CA THR A 150 -4.14 -10.93 -15.02
C THR A 150 -3.92 -12.36 -15.50
N LYS A 151 -2.95 -13.05 -14.92
CA LYS A 151 -2.64 -14.46 -15.18
C LYS A 151 -2.55 -15.21 -13.86
N CYS A 152 -3.36 -16.26 -13.70
CA CYS A 152 -3.23 -17.18 -12.59
C CYS A 152 -2.32 -18.33 -13.04
N VAL A 153 -1.28 -18.62 -12.27
CA VAL A 153 -0.35 -19.73 -12.52
C VAL A 153 -0.56 -20.75 -11.42
N LEU A 154 -0.94 -21.96 -11.84
CA LEU A 154 -1.00 -23.12 -10.97
C LEU A 154 0.36 -23.78 -10.89
N ASP A 155 0.69 -24.30 -9.72
CA ASP A 155 1.83 -25.20 -9.60
C ASP A 155 1.50 -26.54 -10.27
N GLU A 156 2.44 -27.09 -11.03
CA GLU A 156 2.24 -28.30 -11.87
C GLU A 156 2.29 -29.60 -11.05
N SER A 157 2.39 -29.50 -9.73
CA SER A 157 2.50 -30.65 -8.84
C SER A 157 1.17 -31.43 -8.77
N PRO A 158 1.17 -32.77 -8.97
CA PRO A 158 -0.04 -33.58 -8.89
C PRO A 158 -0.61 -33.54 -7.45
N PRO A 159 -1.95 -33.41 -7.29
CA PRO A 159 -2.56 -33.40 -5.97
C PRO A 159 -2.54 -34.82 -5.40
N ASN A 160 -1.67 -35.08 -4.42
CA ASN A 160 -1.75 -36.25 -3.57
C ASN A 160 -2.69 -35.94 -2.40
N GLN A 161 -4.01 -36.14 -2.57
CA GLN A 161 -4.93 -36.19 -1.43
C GLN A 161 -6.21 -36.97 -1.77
N THR A 162 -6.39 -38.09 -1.08
CA THR A 162 -7.64 -38.85 -0.94
C THR A 162 -8.41 -38.30 0.26
N ASP A 163 -9.53 -37.62 0.01
CA ASP A 163 -10.40 -37.09 1.06
C ASP A 163 -11.45 -38.13 1.47
N ASP A 164 -11.33 -38.68 2.68
CA ASP A 164 -12.36 -39.51 3.33
C ASP A 164 -13.41 -38.63 4.04
N ALA A 165 -14.67 -38.83 3.68
CA ALA A 165 -15.81 -38.10 4.26
C ALA A 165 -16.31 -38.77 5.55
N SER A 166 -16.39 -38.01 6.66
CA SER A 166 -16.87 -38.48 7.98
C SER A 166 -18.09 -37.69 8.49
N SER A 167 -19.01 -38.42 9.12
CA SER A 167 -20.38 -38.04 9.52
C SER A 167 -20.45 -37.33 10.89
N LYS A 168 -21.51 -36.51 11.10
CA LYS A 168 -21.66 -35.63 12.28
C LYS A 168 -22.45 -36.28 13.42
N ALA A 169 -21.80 -36.53 14.56
CA ALA A 169 -22.43 -36.73 15.87
C ALA A 169 -22.16 -35.53 16.82
N LYS A 170 -23.09 -35.20 17.72
CA LYS A 170 -22.97 -34.10 18.69
C LYS A 170 -22.15 -34.55 19.91
N HIS A 171 -20.88 -34.15 19.99
CA HIS A 171 -19.98 -34.47 21.11
C HIS A 171 -19.98 -33.41 22.24
N LYS A 172 -19.96 -33.87 23.50
CA LYS A 172 -19.49 -33.10 24.66
C LYS A 172 -17.98 -32.86 24.52
N LEU A 173 -17.47 -31.77 25.11
CA LEU A 173 -16.03 -31.52 25.14
C LEU A 173 -15.36 -32.63 25.98
N PRO A 174 -14.20 -33.16 25.55
CA PRO A 174 -13.41 -34.12 26.32
C PRO A 174 -13.10 -33.64 27.74
N SER A 175 -12.97 -34.59 28.67
CA SER A 175 -12.80 -34.33 30.10
C SER A 175 -11.48 -33.63 30.47
N HIS A 176 -10.47 -33.68 29.60
CA HIS A 176 -9.16 -33.04 29.81
C HIS A 176 -9.09 -31.59 29.30
N MET A 177 -10.16 -31.09 28.70
CA MET A 177 -10.29 -29.71 28.25
C MET A 177 -11.14 -28.91 29.25
N PRO A 178 -10.88 -27.60 29.45
CA PRO A 178 -11.71 -26.75 30.29
C PRO A 178 -13.20 -26.86 29.95
N ALA A 179 -14.04 -26.78 30.99
CA ALA A 179 -15.48 -27.02 30.88
C ALA A 179 -16.18 -26.12 29.85
N SER A 180 -15.64 -24.92 29.61
CA SER A 180 -16.14 -24.01 28.60
C SER A 180 -15.14 -23.80 27.45
N LYS A 181 -15.72 -23.69 26.25
CA LYS A 181 -15.01 -23.31 25.02
C LYS A 181 -14.27 -21.97 25.16
N ARG A 182 -14.83 -21.04 25.96
CA ARG A 182 -14.26 -19.72 26.21
C ARG A 182 -12.96 -19.83 27.01
N ASP A 183 -12.98 -20.62 28.06
CA ASP A 183 -11.82 -20.77 28.95
C ASP A 183 -10.69 -21.49 28.21
N ALA A 184 -11.02 -22.52 27.42
CA ALA A 184 -10.01 -23.21 26.61
C ALA A 184 -9.35 -22.29 25.57
N ILE A 185 -10.12 -21.45 24.87
CA ILE A 185 -9.53 -20.47 23.93
C ILE A 185 -8.69 -19.44 24.70
N SER A 186 -9.17 -18.95 25.83
CA SER A 186 -8.45 -17.95 26.65
C SER A 186 -7.13 -18.50 27.18
N ILE A 187 -7.10 -19.77 27.58
CA ILE A 187 -5.88 -20.45 28.03
C ILE A 187 -4.91 -20.59 26.86
N LEU A 188 -5.34 -21.15 25.72
CA LEU A 188 -4.47 -21.25 24.53
C LEU A 188 -3.88 -19.89 24.13
N GLN A 189 -4.71 -18.84 24.08
CA GLN A 189 -4.28 -17.48 23.72
C GLN A 189 -3.29 -16.84 24.70
N SER A 190 -3.29 -17.26 25.96
CA SER A 190 -2.39 -16.72 26.99
C SER A 190 -1.16 -17.58 27.24
N SER A 191 -1.23 -18.89 26.96
CA SER A 191 -0.14 -19.85 27.24
C SER A 191 0.70 -20.21 26.02
N CYS A 192 0.17 -20.10 24.79
CA CYS A 192 0.88 -20.52 23.58
C CYS A 192 1.64 -19.35 22.92
N SER A 193 2.70 -19.68 22.17
CA SER A 193 3.46 -18.68 21.39
C SER A 193 2.59 -18.01 20.32
N LEU A 194 2.99 -16.79 19.91
CA LEU A 194 2.26 -16.03 18.89
C LEU A 194 2.19 -16.78 17.54
N GLU A 195 3.24 -17.53 17.19
CA GLU A 195 3.28 -18.37 15.99
C GLU A 195 2.27 -19.52 16.05
N PHE A 196 2.20 -20.24 17.17
CA PHE A 196 1.19 -21.28 17.38
C PHE A 196 -0.23 -20.71 17.25
N LEU A 197 -0.46 -19.52 17.82
CA LEU A 197 -1.75 -18.85 17.70
C LEU A 197 -2.06 -18.41 16.26
N ARG A 198 -1.04 -18.02 15.48
CA ARG A 198 -1.21 -17.66 14.07
C ARG A 198 -1.51 -18.90 13.21
N SER A 199 -0.74 -19.99 13.37
CA SER A 199 -0.90 -21.24 12.62
C SER A 199 -2.27 -21.88 12.85
N HIS A 200 -2.77 -21.83 14.09
CA HIS A 200 -4.12 -22.32 14.43
C HIS A 200 -5.20 -21.25 14.35
N HIS A 201 -4.94 -20.06 13.80
CA HIS A 201 -5.90 -18.94 13.68
C HIS A 201 -6.60 -18.51 14.98
N LEU A 202 -5.93 -18.69 16.12
CA LEU A 202 -6.36 -18.22 17.43
C LEU A 202 -5.84 -16.82 17.77
N ASN A 203 -4.94 -16.21 16.97
CA ASN A 203 -4.50 -14.82 17.15
C ASN A 203 -5.58 -13.79 16.69
N VAL A 204 -6.75 -13.85 17.31
CA VAL A 204 -7.90 -12.95 17.09
C VAL A 204 -8.59 -12.66 18.42
N PRO A 205 -9.36 -11.58 18.58
CA PRO A 205 -10.10 -11.32 19.81
C PRO A 205 -10.96 -12.53 20.23
N LEU A 206 -11.02 -12.84 21.52
CA LEU A 206 -11.71 -14.01 22.07
C LEU A 206 -13.16 -14.19 21.54
N ALA A 207 -13.90 -13.09 21.41
CA ALA A 207 -15.26 -13.09 20.85
C ALA A 207 -15.32 -13.58 19.39
N VAL A 208 -14.28 -13.31 18.60
CA VAL A 208 -14.17 -13.76 17.20
C VAL A 208 -13.78 -15.24 17.15
N ALA A 209 -12.81 -15.67 17.96
CA ALA A 209 -12.41 -17.07 18.05
C ALA A 209 -13.59 -17.97 18.47
N LEU A 210 -14.39 -17.52 19.45
CA LEU A 210 -15.59 -18.21 19.90
C LEU A 210 -16.65 -18.42 18.82
N LYS A 211 -16.75 -17.52 17.83
CA LYS A 211 -17.66 -17.67 16.70
C LYS A 211 -17.11 -18.60 15.62
N LYS A 212 -15.79 -18.61 15.41
CA LYS A 212 -15.13 -19.34 14.30
C LYS A 212 -14.79 -20.79 14.61
N PHE A 213 -14.37 -21.10 15.84
CA PHE A 213 -13.96 -22.46 16.19
C PHE A 213 -15.18 -23.30 16.51
N ASN A 214 -15.30 -24.52 16.00
CA ASN A 214 -16.25 -25.48 16.56
C ASN A 214 -15.52 -26.30 17.64
N LYS A 215 -16.27 -27.11 18.41
CA LYS A 215 -15.69 -27.91 19.51
C LYS A 215 -14.59 -28.85 19.01
N ASN A 216 -14.79 -29.49 17.86
CA ASN A 216 -13.85 -30.47 17.31
C ASN A 216 -12.52 -29.82 16.89
N LYS A 217 -12.60 -28.68 16.21
CA LYS A 217 -11.40 -27.91 15.81
C LYS A 217 -10.70 -27.32 17.02
N LEU A 218 -11.44 -26.90 18.04
CA LEU A 218 -10.81 -26.42 19.27
C LEU A 218 -10.11 -27.57 20.02
N GLN A 219 -10.72 -28.75 20.03
CA GLN A 219 -10.13 -29.94 20.62
C GLN A 219 -8.83 -30.33 19.92
N SER A 220 -8.81 -30.36 18.58
CA SER A 220 -7.59 -30.70 17.83
C SER A 220 -6.45 -29.72 18.14
N VAL A 221 -6.75 -28.41 18.25
CA VAL A 221 -5.75 -27.39 18.59
C VAL A 221 -5.30 -27.52 20.05
N TRP A 222 -6.21 -27.86 20.96
CA TRP A 222 -5.88 -28.09 22.37
C TRP A 222 -4.93 -29.28 22.54
N ASP A 223 -5.22 -30.39 21.84
CA ASP A 223 -4.38 -31.58 21.86
C ASP A 223 -3.00 -31.30 21.26
N ASP A 224 -2.92 -30.48 20.21
CA ASP A 224 -1.65 -30.07 19.59
C ASP A 224 -0.81 -29.18 20.52
N ALA A 225 -1.45 -28.22 21.20
CA ALA A 225 -0.79 -27.40 22.21
C ALA A 225 -0.21 -28.25 23.36
N LYS A 226 -0.96 -29.27 23.80
CA LYS A 226 -0.51 -30.16 24.88
C LYS A 226 0.63 -31.09 24.46
N LYS A 227 0.69 -31.47 23.18
CA LYS A 227 1.86 -32.17 22.63
C LYS A 227 3.11 -31.28 22.65
N HIS A 228 2.95 -29.99 22.35
CA HIS A 228 4.04 -29.02 22.43
C HIS A 228 4.52 -28.74 23.86
N ASP A 229 3.62 -28.65 24.83
CA ASP A 229 3.97 -28.47 26.25
C ASP A 229 4.72 -29.70 26.83
N GLY A 230 4.40 -30.90 26.34
CA GLY A 230 4.99 -32.16 26.83
C GLY A 230 6.34 -32.54 26.20
N ALA A 231 6.76 -31.87 25.13
CA ALA A 231 7.91 -32.26 24.31
C ALA A 231 9.23 -31.53 24.67
N SER A 232 9.44 -31.20 25.95
CA SER A 232 10.68 -30.55 26.40
C SER A 232 11.92 -31.47 26.40
N SER A 233 11.83 -32.72 25.94
CA SER A 233 12.97 -33.65 25.91
C SER A 233 12.75 -34.87 25.02
N SER A 234 12.75 -34.70 23.69
CA SER A 234 13.25 -35.67 22.68
C SER A 234 12.74 -35.26 21.30
N SER A 235 13.65 -34.73 20.50
CA SER A 235 13.44 -34.30 19.12
C SER A 235 13.39 -35.50 18.19
N ASP A 236 12.20 -35.92 17.78
CA ASP A 236 12.00 -36.73 16.55
C ASP A 236 10.53 -36.68 16.07
N TYR A 237 9.90 -35.50 16.15
CA TYR A 237 8.65 -35.26 15.43
C TYR A 237 8.95 -34.55 14.11
N SER A 238 8.95 -35.36 13.05
CA SER A 238 8.67 -34.97 11.67
C SER A 238 7.27 -34.34 11.59
N THR A 239 7.12 -33.10 12.05
CA THR A 239 6.11 -32.21 11.49
C THR A 239 6.40 -32.13 10.00
N GLN A 240 5.39 -32.34 9.16
CA GLN A 240 5.47 -32.10 7.73
C GLN A 240 5.90 -30.64 7.54
N GLN A 241 7.22 -30.41 7.45
CA GLN A 241 7.71 -29.12 7.03
C GLN A 241 7.07 -28.88 5.66
N PRO A 242 6.51 -27.68 5.42
CA PRO A 242 6.05 -27.32 4.09
C PRO A 242 7.17 -27.68 3.13
N ASP A 243 6.85 -28.45 2.08
CA ASP A 243 7.81 -28.98 1.12
C ASP A 243 8.69 -27.83 0.61
N SER A 244 9.83 -27.63 1.27
CA SER A 244 10.70 -26.47 1.05
C SER A 244 11.16 -26.43 -0.41
N SER A 245 11.27 -27.61 -1.03
CA SER A 245 11.58 -27.77 -2.44
C SER A 245 10.56 -27.08 -3.37
N ARG A 246 9.28 -27.03 -2.97
CA ARG A 246 8.19 -26.42 -3.74
C ARG A 246 8.21 -24.89 -3.65
N ILE A 247 8.40 -24.35 -2.44
CA ILE A 247 8.50 -22.91 -2.21
C ILE A 247 9.74 -22.37 -2.94
N GLU A 248 10.88 -23.04 -2.81
CA GLU A 248 12.11 -22.68 -3.54
C GLU A 248 11.91 -22.72 -5.06
N ARG A 249 11.22 -23.75 -5.59
CA ARG A 249 10.90 -23.83 -7.03
C ARG A 249 10.07 -22.63 -7.48
N THR A 250 9.14 -22.18 -6.65
CA THR A 250 8.28 -21.03 -6.95
C THR A 250 9.07 -19.72 -6.97
N PHE A 251 9.90 -19.46 -5.95
CA PHE A 251 10.77 -18.28 -5.95
C PHE A 251 11.77 -18.30 -7.10
N ARG A 252 12.36 -19.46 -7.40
CA ARG A 252 13.27 -19.63 -8.54
C ARG A 252 12.57 -19.31 -9.86
N LYS A 253 11.33 -19.77 -10.05
CA LYS A 253 10.54 -19.45 -11.25
C LYS A 253 10.28 -17.94 -11.36
N ILE A 254 9.94 -17.28 -10.26
CA ILE A 254 9.69 -15.83 -10.23
C ILE A 254 10.97 -15.04 -10.58
N LEU A 255 12.12 -15.40 -9.98
CA LEU A 255 13.38 -14.68 -10.15
C LEU A 255 14.10 -14.99 -11.47
N SER A 256 13.97 -16.22 -11.99
CA SER A 256 14.70 -16.66 -13.20
C SER A 256 14.27 -15.94 -14.47
N GLU A 257 13.02 -15.46 -14.53
CA GLU A 257 12.54 -14.64 -15.64
C GLU A 257 13.33 -13.32 -15.80
N ALA A 258 13.93 -12.82 -14.72
CA ALA A 258 14.66 -11.55 -14.69
C ALA A 258 16.16 -11.68 -14.98
N LYS A 259 16.81 -12.72 -14.42
CA LYS A 259 18.27 -12.85 -14.48
C LYS A 259 18.79 -13.11 -15.91
N GLY A 260 17.95 -13.62 -16.80
CA GLY A 260 18.37 -13.99 -18.16
C GLY A 260 19.38 -15.15 -18.16
N LYS A 261 20.16 -15.29 -19.23
CA LYS A 261 21.15 -16.37 -19.40
C LYS A 261 22.55 -16.04 -18.85
N ASP A 262 22.68 -14.95 -18.10
CA ASP A 262 24.00 -14.53 -17.63
C ASP A 262 24.54 -15.51 -16.57
N THR A 263 25.73 -16.03 -16.81
CA THR A 263 26.39 -17.11 -16.05
C THR A 263 27.58 -16.60 -15.25
N THR A 264 27.73 -15.29 -15.09
CA THR A 264 28.79 -14.72 -14.24
C THR A 264 28.77 -15.33 -12.83
N ASN A 265 29.96 -15.68 -12.33
CA ASN A 265 30.14 -16.37 -11.04
C ASN A 265 29.87 -15.46 -9.82
N GLY A 266 29.73 -14.14 -10.03
CA GLY A 266 29.53 -13.14 -8.97
C GLY A 266 28.08 -12.70 -8.78
N TYR A 267 27.84 -11.95 -7.71
CA TYR A 267 26.58 -11.23 -7.54
C TYR A 267 26.43 -10.14 -8.60
N SER A 268 25.29 -10.11 -9.27
CA SER A 268 24.95 -9.06 -10.22
C SER A 268 23.97 -8.07 -9.59
N THR A 269 24.23 -6.77 -9.77
CA THR A 269 23.30 -5.68 -9.40
C THR A 269 22.19 -5.47 -10.40
N ASP A 270 22.25 -6.13 -11.57
CA ASP A 270 21.21 -6.03 -12.58
C ASP A 270 19.85 -6.44 -12.02
N VAL A 271 19.84 -7.41 -11.09
CA VAL A 271 18.64 -7.88 -10.41
C VAL A 271 18.86 -7.75 -8.91
N LEU A 272 17.98 -7.02 -8.23
CA LEU A 272 17.98 -6.88 -6.78
C LEU A 272 16.69 -7.45 -6.20
N ALA A 273 16.82 -8.16 -5.09
CA ALA A 273 15.68 -8.58 -4.27
C ALA A 273 15.75 -7.87 -2.91
N ALA A 274 14.61 -7.43 -2.41
CA ALA A 274 14.49 -6.90 -1.06
C ALA A 274 13.27 -7.49 -0.37
N TYR A 275 13.42 -7.79 0.91
CA TYR A 275 12.32 -8.15 1.80
C TYR A 275 12.00 -6.95 2.68
N LEU A 276 10.75 -6.48 2.59
CA LEU A 276 10.26 -5.32 3.32
C LEU A 276 9.49 -5.75 4.56
N HIS A 277 10.02 -5.41 5.73
CA HIS A 277 9.37 -5.67 7.01
C HIS A 277 9.75 -4.61 8.05
N GLU A 278 8.82 -4.23 8.92
CA GLU A 278 9.03 -3.18 9.92
C GLU A 278 10.14 -3.50 10.94
N SER A 279 10.39 -4.80 11.19
CA SER A 279 11.44 -5.24 12.13
C SER A 279 12.85 -5.16 11.54
N CYS A 280 13.01 -4.86 10.25
CA CYS A 280 14.34 -4.74 9.67
C CYS A 280 15.07 -3.51 10.22
N ASP A 281 16.32 -3.67 10.62
CA ASP A 281 17.13 -2.58 11.20
C ASP A 281 17.45 -1.47 10.18
N SER A 282 17.66 -1.87 8.92
CA SER A 282 18.08 -0.97 7.86
C SER A 282 16.88 -0.27 7.21
N GLU A 283 16.89 1.06 7.22
CA GLU A 283 15.95 1.87 6.44
C GLU A 283 16.46 2.08 5.00
N LEU A 284 15.54 2.08 4.05
CA LEU A 284 15.85 2.27 2.63
C LEU A 284 16.30 3.74 2.36
N PRO A 285 17.55 3.97 1.92
CA PRO A 285 18.07 5.33 1.77
C PRO A 285 17.68 5.91 0.41
N CYS A 286 16.43 6.38 0.24
CA CYS A 286 15.96 6.95 -1.03
C CYS A 286 15.96 8.48 -1.11
N TRP A 287 16.49 9.20 -0.12
CA TRP A 287 16.37 10.67 0.00
C TRP A 287 17.64 11.43 -0.37
N SER A 288 18.21 11.18 -1.55
CA SER A 288 19.45 11.85 -1.96
C SER A 288 19.53 11.93 -3.48
N GLU A 289 19.86 13.12 -3.99
CA GLU A 289 20.06 13.33 -5.43
C GLU A 289 21.28 12.57 -6.00
N GLU A 290 22.33 12.31 -5.20
CA GLU A 290 23.50 11.50 -5.60
C GLU A 290 23.12 10.12 -6.15
N LEU A 291 21.93 9.63 -5.77
CA LEU A 291 21.43 8.32 -6.17
C LEU A 291 20.93 8.28 -7.62
N TYR A 292 20.65 9.42 -8.27
CA TYR A 292 20.06 9.43 -9.61
C TYR A 292 20.92 8.71 -10.66
N ASP A 293 22.24 8.92 -10.63
CA ASP A 293 23.14 8.38 -11.65
C ASP A 293 23.23 6.85 -11.63
N ARG A 294 23.04 6.27 -10.44
CA ARG A 294 23.19 4.83 -10.19
C ARG A 294 21.99 3.99 -10.59
N ASN A 295 20.87 4.63 -10.93
CA ASN A 295 19.64 3.88 -11.22
C ASN A 295 19.76 3.04 -12.51
N LYS A 296 20.73 3.39 -13.36
CA LYS A 296 21.08 2.66 -14.60
C LYS A 296 21.84 1.36 -14.33
N GLU A 297 22.15 1.03 -13.08
CA GLU A 297 22.84 -0.21 -12.71
C GLU A 297 21.85 -1.36 -12.45
N VAL A 298 20.55 -1.08 -12.27
CA VAL A 298 19.56 -2.08 -11.86
C VAL A 298 18.47 -2.22 -12.92
N LYS A 299 18.40 -3.40 -13.55
CA LYS A 299 17.39 -3.75 -14.57
C LYS A 299 16.08 -4.21 -13.95
N HIS A 300 16.12 -4.95 -12.84
CA HIS A 300 14.91 -5.50 -12.22
C HIS A 300 15.01 -5.47 -10.70
N ILE A 301 14.00 -4.88 -10.06
CA ILE A 301 13.84 -4.84 -8.60
C ILE A 301 12.68 -5.76 -8.21
N PHE A 302 12.92 -6.66 -7.27
CA PHE A 302 11.89 -7.47 -6.61
C PHE A 302 11.70 -7.00 -5.16
N LEU A 303 10.46 -6.69 -4.79
CA LEU A 303 10.10 -6.33 -3.42
C LEU A 303 9.13 -7.38 -2.85
N PHE A 304 9.60 -8.16 -1.89
CA PHE A 304 8.81 -9.15 -1.16
C PHE A 304 8.24 -8.52 0.11
N CYS A 305 6.92 -8.60 0.31
CA CYS A 305 6.30 -8.11 1.53
C CYS A 305 5.04 -8.89 1.91
N GLY A 306 4.76 -8.92 3.22
CA GLY A 306 3.50 -9.45 3.74
C GLY A 306 2.32 -8.58 3.31
N ALA A 307 1.21 -9.20 2.89
CA ALA A 307 -0.01 -8.49 2.51
C ALA A 307 -1.22 -8.91 3.34
N VAL A 308 -1.54 -10.20 3.34
CA VAL A 308 -2.61 -10.78 4.18
C VAL A 308 -2.04 -11.51 5.39
N ARG A 309 -0.82 -12.03 5.22
CA ARG A 309 0.01 -12.64 6.25
C ARG A 309 1.45 -12.21 6.06
N ASP A 310 2.22 -12.35 7.12
CA ASP A 310 3.67 -12.19 7.08
C ASP A 310 4.30 -13.37 6.33
N MET A 311 5.52 -13.14 5.84
CA MET A 311 6.37 -14.21 5.34
C MET A 311 6.75 -15.12 6.51
N THR A 312 6.68 -16.44 6.32
CA THR A 312 7.13 -17.39 7.34
C THR A 312 8.65 -17.54 7.30
N ASP A 313 9.27 -18.02 8.39
CA ASP A 313 10.71 -18.28 8.42
C ASP A 313 11.14 -19.23 7.30
N ALA A 314 10.38 -20.32 7.09
CA ALA A 314 10.64 -21.27 6.02
C ALA A 314 10.59 -20.62 4.61
N GLU A 315 9.69 -19.66 4.38
CA GLU A 315 9.64 -18.91 3.12
C GLU A 315 10.82 -17.95 2.98
N ASN A 316 11.21 -17.28 4.08
CA ASN A 316 12.35 -16.38 4.09
C ASN A 316 13.67 -17.15 3.85
N ASP A 317 13.83 -18.32 4.47
CA ASP A 317 14.97 -19.20 4.27
C ASP A 317 15.01 -19.70 2.82
N SER A 318 13.86 -20.16 2.29
CA SER A 318 13.75 -20.59 0.89
C SER A 318 14.08 -19.47 -0.09
N LEU A 319 13.60 -18.24 0.16
CA LEU A 319 13.93 -17.07 -0.65
C LEU A 319 15.42 -16.74 -0.58
N SER A 320 16.01 -16.80 0.61
CA SER A 320 17.44 -16.55 0.85
C SER A 320 18.30 -17.55 0.10
N ASN A 321 18.00 -18.85 0.21
CA ASN A 321 18.69 -19.93 -0.49
C ASN A 321 18.63 -19.75 -2.01
N VAL A 322 17.44 -19.44 -2.55
CA VAL A 322 17.26 -19.23 -3.99
C VAL A 322 18.06 -18.01 -4.46
N CYS A 323 17.98 -16.89 -3.75
CA CYS A 323 18.74 -15.69 -4.07
C CYS A 323 20.26 -15.94 -4.03
N GLU A 324 20.76 -16.67 -3.04
CA GLU A 324 22.18 -17.04 -2.92
C GLU A 324 22.64 -17.91 -4.09
N GLN A 325 21.89 -18.97 -4.41
CA GLN A 325 22.20 -19.86 -5.53
C GLN A 325 22.13 -19.12 -6.87
N MET A 326 21.19 -18.18 -7.00
CA MET A 326 21.06 -17.34 -8.18
C MET A 326 21.97 -16.11 -8.15
N LYS A 327 22.82 -15.92 -7.13
CA LYS A 327 23.69 -14.75 -6.98
C LYS A 327 22.94 -13.42 -7.14
N ILE A 328 21.73 -13.35 -6.60
CA ILE A 328 20.89 -12.14 -6.51
C ILE A 328 21.05 -11.58 -5.09
N PRO A 329 21.45 -10.31 -4.92
CA PRO A 329 21.46 -9.68 -3.61
C PRO A 329 20.05 -9.67 -3.00
N LEU A 330 19.90 -10.21 -1.78
CA LEU A 330 18.69 -10.14 -0.98
C LEU A 330 18.88 -9.20 0.19
N LEU A 331 18.10 -8.12 0.23
CA LEU A 331 18.27 -7.03 1.19
C LEU A 331 17.06 -6.95 2.14
N PRO A 332 17.21 -7.28 3.43
CA PRO A 332 16.19 -6.94 4.41
C PRO A 332 16.24 -5.43 4.70
N CYS A 333 15.10 -4.76 4.55
CA CYS A 333 14.96 -3.33 4.82
C CYS A 333 13.54 -2.94 5.22
N ARG A 334 13.40 -1.76 5.83
CA ARG A 334 12.12 -1.09 6.06
C ARG A 334 12.08 0.22 5.28
N LEU A 335 10.87 0.72 4.99
CA LEU A 335 10.72 2.02 4.32
C LEU A 335 10.79 3.19 5.30
N GLY A 336 10.41 2.99 6.55
CA GLY A 336 10.42 4.01 7.58
C GLY A 336 10.19 3.40 8.97
N PRO A 337 10.20 4.23 10.03
CA PRO A 337 10.15 3.74 11.41
C PRO A 337 8.76 3.28 11.85
N VAL A 338 7.71 3.59 11.09
CA VAL A 338 6.32 3.31 11.45
C VAL A 338 5.79 2.12 10.63
N PRO A 339 5.27 1.05 11.26
CA PRO A 339 4.62 -0.03 10.54
C PRO A 339 3.35 0.49 9.88
N GLU A 340 3.11 0.11 8.63
CA GLU A 340 2.00 0.61 7.82
C GLU A 340 1.30 -0.50 7.03
N PHE A 341 0.09 -0.22 6.56
CA PHE A 341 -0.60 -1.14 5.66
C PHE A 341 0.22 -1.36 4.38
N THR A 342 0.26 -2.61 3.91
CA THR A 342 1.01 -3.00 2.70
C THR A 342 0.71 -2.10 1.50
N SER A 343 -0.54 -1.68 1.30
CA SER A 343 -0.88 -0.76 0.20
C SER A 343 -0.16 0.60 0.26
N LYS A 344 0.19 1.09 1.45
CA LYS A 344 0.99 2.32 1.60
C LYS A 344 2.48 2.05 1.38
N ILE A 345 2.98 0.91 1.87
CA ILE A 345 4.36 0.46 1.61
C ILE A 345 4.61 0.37 0.09
N VAL A 346 3.71 -0.30 -0.63
CA VAL A 346 3.73 -0.40 -2.09
C VAL A 346 3.63 0.99 -2.76
N CYS A 347 2.84 1.90 -2.20
CA CYS A 347 2.73 3.29 -2.68
C CYS A 347 4.06 4.04 -2.61
N VAL A 348 4.70 4.04 -1.44
CA VAL A 348 5.96 4.73 -1.19
C VAL A 348 7.08 4.14 -2.05
N ALA A 349 7.23 2.81 -2.06
CA ALA A 349 8.20 2.14 -2.90
C ALA A 349 7.95 2.42 -4.39
N GLY A 350 6.69 2.42 -4.83
CA GLY A 350 6.31 2.75 -6.19
C GLY A 350 6.61 4.20 -6.57
N TYR A 351 6.54 5.14 -5.62
CA TYR A 351 6.94 6.53 -5.83
C TYR A 351 8.45 6.68 -5.97
N HIS A 352 9.25 6.06 -5.10
CA HIS A 352 10.71 6.07 -5.24
C HIS A 352 11.16 5.35 -6.52
N PHE A 353 10.44 4.32 -6.95
CA PHE A 353 10.64 3.73 -8.28
C PHE A 353 10.34 4.75 -9.37
N TYR A 354 9.20 5.45 -9.32
CA TYR A 354 8.88 6.51 -10.29
C TYR A 354 9.95 7.59 -10.35
N LYS A 355 10.46 8.03 -9.20
CA LYS A 355 11.57 8.99 -9.13
C LYS A 355 12.92 8.40 -9.59
N GLY A 356 13.03 7.09 -9.82
CA GLY A 356 14.27 6.46 -10.24
C GLY A 356 15.32 6.36 -9.12
N LEU A 357 14.88 6.29 -7.86
CA LEU A 357 15.74 6.29 -6.69
C LEU A 357 15.71 4.95 -5.94
N LEU A 358 14.72 4.11 -6.19
CA LEU A 358 14.55 2.82 -5.52
C LEU A 358 15.74 1.88 -5.76
N GLY A 359 16.15 1.70 -7.02
CA GLY A 359 17.27 0.81 -7.38
C GLY A 359 18.58 1.27 -6.73
N SER A 360 18.91 2.55 -6.88
CA SER A 360 20.10 3.16 -6.29
C SER A 360 20.12 3.08 -4.76
N GLY A 361 18.98 3.33 -4.11
CA GLY A 361 18.86 3.19 -2.66
C GLY A 361 19.13 1.76 -2.18
N LEU A 362 18.66 0.76 -2.93
CA LEU A 362 18.95 -0.65 -2.66
C LEU A 362 20.43 -0.99 -2.88
N ILE A 363 21.08 -0.47 -3.93
CA ILE A 363 22.52 -0.69 -4.13
C ILE A 363 23.33 -0.09 -2.98
N LYS A 364 23.04 1.17 -2.59
CA LYS A 364 23.70 1.82 -1.46
C LYS A 364 23.54 1.02 -0.17
N LEU A 365 22.38 0.40 0.03
CA LEU A 365 22.15 -0.50 1.17
C LEU A 365 22.97 -1.80 1.06
N TRP A 366 23.06 -2.38 -0.13
CA TRP A 366 23.85 -3.59 -0.37
C TRP A 366 25.34 -3.36 -0.12
N GLU A 367 25.89 -2.24 -0.60
CA GLU A 367 27.29 -1.87 -0.41
C GLU A 367 27.65 -1.69 1.07
N ARG A 368 26.74 -1.12 1.87
CA ARG A 368 26.93 -1.00 3.32
C ARG A 368 26.98 -2.35 4.04
N LYS A 369 26.37 -3.38 3.46
CA LYS A 369 26.36 -4.75 4.01
C LYS A 369 27.52 -5.60 3.53
N GLN A 370 28.19 -5.22 2.45
CA GLN A 370 29.41 -5.89 2.02
C GLN A 370 30.44 -5.73 3.15
N PRO A 371 31.06 -6.82 3.63
CA PRO A 371 32.08 -6.72 4.67
C PRO A 371 33.24 -5.87 4.13
N LEU A 372 33.34 -4.63 4.60
CA LEU A 372 34.51 -3.80 4.39
C LEU A 372 35.67 -4.48 5.12
N GLU A 373 36.47 -5.28 4.41
CA GLU A 373 37.74 -5.84 4.93
C GLU A 373 38.80 -4.77 5.27
N ARG A 374 38.46 -3.48 5.26
CA ARG A 374 39.43 -2.41 5.50
C ARG A 374 38.83 -1.33 6.39
N SER A 375 39.57 -1.09 7.47
CA SER A 375 39.46 0.00 8.44
C SER A 375 38.50 -0.26 9.60
N GLN A 376 39.10 -0.68 10.72
CA GLN A 376 38.61 -0.44 12.09
C GLN A 376 38.52 1.08 12.35
N GLU A 377 37.70 1.80 11.61
CA GLU A 377 37.29 3.13 12.04
C GLU A 377 36.13 2.96 13.02
N VAL A 378 36.43 3.37 14.25
CA VAL A 378 35.55 3.53 15.40
C VAL A 378 34.09 3.63 14.99
N ILE A 379 33.36 2.52 15.18
CA ILE A 379 31.90 2.52 15.15
C ILE A 379 31.47 3.47 16.28
N THR A 380 31.23 4.73 15.93
CA THR A 380 30.42 5.64 16.72
C THR A 380 29.08 4.97 16.84
N LYS A 381 28.89 4.26 17.97
CA LYS A 381 27.59 3.75 18.39
C LYS A 381 26.60 4.88 18.18
N SER A 382 25.70 4.72 17.21
CA SER A 382 24.59 5.62 17.00
C SER A 382 23.95 5.82 18.36
N GLN A 383 24.07 7.04 18.90
CA GLN A 383 23.51 7.37 20.19
C GLN A 383 22.02 7.00 20.14
N PRO A 384 21.50 6.26 21.13
CA PRO A 384 20.06 6.05 21.22
C PRO A 384 19.43 7.43 21.25
N LEU A 385 18.58 7.72 20.25
CA LEU A 385 17.84 8.97 20.13
C LEU A 385 17.30 9.33 21.53
N SER A 386 17.91 10.35 22.12
CA SER A 386 17.61 10.85 23.45
C SER A 386 16.12 11.16 23.59
N ASN A 387 15.63 11.12 24.83
CA ASN A 387 14.29 11.51 25.28
C ASN A 387 13.73 12.73 24.54
N ASN A 388 13.16 12.52 23.35
CA ASN A 388 12.54 13.59 22.59
C ASN A 388 11.22 13.90 23.26
N VAL A 389 11.09 15.16 23.68
CA VAL A 389 9.83 15.74 24.10
C VAL A 389 8.80 15.42 23.03
N SER A 390 7.69 14.85 23.47
CA SER A 390 6.62 14.33 22.64
C SER A 390 5.86 15.51 22.00
N HIS A 391 6.35 16.02 20.86
CA HIS A 391 5.67 17.09 20.11
C HIS A 391 4.42 16.57 19.39
N LYS A 392 3.32 17.30 19.52
CA LYS A 392 2.05 17.00 18.88
C LYS A 392 2.06 17.43 17.42
N ARG A 393 2.25 16.46 16.54
CA ARG A 393 2.15 16.63 15.09
C ARG A 393 0.80 16.15 14.58
N SER A 394 0.19 16.89 13.65
CA SER A 394 -1.07 16.46 13.03
C SER A 394 -1.16 16.80 11.55
N LEU A 395 -1.75 15.89 10.78
CA LEU A 395 -2.06 16.07 9.37
C LEU A 395 -3.58 16.08 9.17
N HIS A 396 -4.10 17.16 8.62
CA HIS A 396 -5.50 17.27 8.21
C HIS A 396 -5.59 17.38 6.70
N THR A 397 -6.18 16.38 6.06
CA THR A 397 -6.49 16.43 4.62
C THR A 397 -7.87 17.03 4.40
N ILE A 398 -7.99 18.05 3.57
CA ILE A 398 -9.25 18.67 3.16
C ILE A 398 -9.45 18.35 1.67
N ALA A 399 -10.34 17.41 1.38
CA ALA A 399 -10.62 16.93 0.03
C ALA A 399 -11.88 17.58 -0.54
N MET A 400 -11.72 18.29 -1.65
CA MET A 400 -12.83 18.89 -2.39
C MET A 400 -13.49 17.87 -3.30
N ILE A 401 -14.79 17.64 -3.09
CA ILE A 401 -15.59 16.67 -3.84
C ILE A 401 -16.38 17.40 -4.94
N PRO A 402 -16.23 17.00 -6.22
CA PRO A 402 -16.81 17.69 -7.37
C PRO A 402 -18.29 17.35 -7.62
N PHE A 403 -19.02 16.99 -6.56
CA PHE A 403 -20.46 16.74 -6.63
C PHE A 403 -21.14 17.14 -5.31
N ASP A 404 -22.47 17.24 -5.34
CA ASP A 404 -23.28 17.56 -4.17
C ASP A 404 -23.36 16.38 -3.20
N SER A 405 -23.45 16.65 -1.90
CA SER A 405 -23.46 15.64 -0.85
C SER A 405 -24.62 14.63 -0.97
N THR A 406 -25.74 15.05 -1.58
CA THR A 406 -26.92 14.21 -1.85
C THR A 406 -26.64 13.09 -2.86
N THR A 407 -25.62 13.27 -3.72
CA THR A 407 -25.22 12.26 -4.72
C THR A 407 -24.31 11.19 -4.15
N LEU A 408 -23.73 11.42 -2.96
CA LEU A 408 -22.90 10.44 -2.26
C LEU A 408 -23.71 9.16 -2.00
N THR A 409 -23.16 8.03 -2.43
CA THR A 409 -23.83 6.74 -2.29
C THR A 409 -22.84 5.59 -2.09
N ALA A 410 -23.30 4.54 -1.42
CA ALA A 410 -22.59 3.26 -1.29
C ALA A 410 -23.02 2.22 -2.34
N ASP A 411 -24.03 2.52 -3.16
CA ASP A 411 -24.58 1.63 -4.20
C ASP A 411 -23.49 1.29 -5.25
N PRO A 412 -23.06 0.02 -5.37
CA PRO A 412 -22.03 -0.41 -6.31
C PRO A 412 -22.28 -0.01 -7.77
N SER A 413 -23.56 0.10 -8.17
CA SER A 413 -23.94 0.41 -9.55
C SER A 413 -23.73 1.89 -9.92
N LYS A 414 -23.71 2.77 -8.91
CA LYS A 414 -23.59 4.23 -9.07
C LYS A 414 -22.19 4.76 -8.77
N ARG A 415 -21.27 3.89 -8.30
CA ARG A 415 -19.90 4.31 -7.96
C ARG A 415 -19.16 4.78 -9.20
N CYS A 416 -18.31 5.77 -8.99
CA CYS A 416 -17.45 6.34 -10.01
C CYS A 416 -16.05 6.60 -9.43
N ARG A 417 -15.13 7.14 -10.23
CA ARG A 417 -13.77 7.50 -9.79
C ARG A 417 -13.77 8.32 -8.50
N VAL A 418 -14.68 9.28 -8.35
CA VAL A 418 -14.72 10.17 -7.19
C VAL A 418 -15.00 9.36 -5.91
N HIS A 419 -15.98 8.45 -5.94
CA HIS A 419 -16.26 7.54 -4.81
C HIS A 419 -15.05 6.68 -4.45
N TRP A 420 -14.37 6.14 -5.46
CA TRP A 420 -13.13 5.38 -5.27
C TRP A 420 -12.04 6.24 -4.61
N CYS A 421 -11.83 7.47 -5.08
CA CYS A 421 -10.85 8.39 -4.52
C CYS A 421 -11.18 8.73 -3.06
N MET A 422 -12.46 8.95 -2.72
CA MET A 422 -12.89 9.17 -1.34
C MET A 422 -12.52 7.97 -0.45
N VAL A 423 -12.78 6.74 -0.90
CA VAL A 423 -12.38 5.53 -0.16
C VAL A 423 -10.86 5.46 0.03
N ARG A 424 -10.09 5.75 -1.02
CA ARG A 424 -8.62 5.76 -0.96
C ARG A 424 -8.09 6.84 -0.02
N LEU A 425 -8.67 8.03 -0.02
CA LEU A 425 -8.33 9.11 0.90
C LEU A 425 -8.67 8.76 2.34
N CYS A 426 -9.79 8.08 2.61
CA CYS A 426 -10.09 7.57 3.96
C CYS A 426 -9.02 6.59 4.43
N VAL A 427 -8.68 5.60 3.59
CA VAL A 427 -7.66 4.59 3.95
C VAL A 427 -6.30 5.24 4.18
N CYS A 428 -5.86 6.11 3.25
CA CYS A 428 -4.54 6.72 3.37
C CYS A 428 -4.48 7.73 4.52
N SER A 429 -5.50 8.56 4.70
CA SER A 429 -5.52 9.60 5.74
C SER A 429 -5.68 9.05 7.15
N LEU A 430 -6.60 8.09 7.35
CA LEU A 430 -7.08 7.71 8.68
C LEU A 430 -6.61 6.34 9.16
N TYR A 431 -6.34 5.37 8.28
CA TYR A 431 -5.95 4.03 8.73
C TYR A 431 -4.47 3.99 9.10
N ARG A 432 -4.15 3.40 10.25
CA ARG A 432 -2.79 3.16 10.76
C ARG A 432 -2.62 1.75 11.31
N SER A 433 -1.39 1.24 11.33
CA SER A 433 -1.09 0.00 12.03
C SER A 433 -1.26 0.16 13.54
N LYS A 434 -1.84 -0.84 14.22
CA LYS A 434 -1.97 -0.83 15.68
C LYS A 434 -0.62 -0.86 16.40
N PHE A 435 0.42 -1.42 15.79
CA PHE A 435 1.76 -1.41 16.37
C PHE A 435 2.37 0.00 16.46
N ALA A 436 1.94 0.91 15.59
CA ALA A 436 2.30 2.32 15.70
C ALA A 436 1.67 2.98 16.94
N SER A 437 0.47 2.52 17.36
CA SER A 437 -0.25 3.09 18.51
C SER A 437 0.29 2.67 19.88
N THR A 438 1.02 1.56 19.97
CA THR A 438 1.46 0.98 21.26
C THR A 438 2.88 1.34 21.68
N THR A 439 3.73 1.81 20.76
CA THR A 439 5.19 1.91 21.00
C THR A 439 5.69 3.36 21.10
N ARG A 440 4.85 4.35 20.74
CA ARG A 440 5.04 5.81 20.90
C ARG A 440 3.67 6.47 21.11
N GLU A 441 3.10 6.21 22.28
CA GLU A 441 1.71 6.50 22.66
C GLU A 441 1.24 7.95 22.34
N ALA A 442 0.00 8.06 21.82
CA ALA A 442 -0.84 9.26 21.71
C ALA A 442 -0.52 10.39 20.69
N LEU A 443 0.68 10.48 20.13
CA LEU A 443 1.04 11.64 19.29
C LEU A 443 0.37 11.67 17.90
N LEU A 444 0.17 10.50 17.27
CA LEU A 444 -0.24 10.39 15.87
C LEU A 444 -1.74 10.15 15.63
N ASP A 445 -2.56 10.10 16.70
CA ASP A 445 -4.02 9.88 16.62
C ASP A 445 -4.81 11.14 16.21
N ASN A 446 -4.13 12.17 15.71
CA ASN A 446 -4.74 13.47 15.39
C ASN A 446 -4.98 13.67 13.89
N ASN A 447 -4.78 12.64 13.05
CA ASN A 447 -5.08 12.79 11.63
C ASN A 447 -6.58 12.97 11.42
N LYS A 448 -6.89 13.90 10.52
CA LYS A 448 -8.27 14.23 10.16
C LYS A 448 -8.41 14.22 8.65
N LEU A 449 -9.62 13.93 8.20
CA LEU A 449 -10.01 14.03 6.81
C LEU A 449 -11.34 14.77 6.73
N SER A 450 -11.42 15.83 5.93
CA SER A 450 -12.66 16.52 5.64
C SER A 450 -13.02 16.37 4.18
N PHE A 451 -14.26 15.97 3.89
CA PHE A 451 -14.81 16.01 2.54
C PHE A 451 -15.70 17.24 2.40
N VAL A 452 -15.30 18.17 1.53
CA VAL A 452 -16.05 19.40 1.25
C VAL A 452 -16.74 19.25 -0.11
N PHE A 453 -18.06 19.10 -0.10
CA PHE A 453 -18.89 18.88 -1.28
C PHE A 453 -19.19 20.18 -2.01
N GLN A 454 -19.68 20.09 -3.24
CA GLN A 454 -19.98 21.25 -4.09
C GLN A 454 -21.08 22.16 -3.52
N ASP A 455 -22.06 21.58 -2.84
CA ASP A 455 -23.11 22.27 -2.08
C ASP A 455 -22.58 23.00 -0.83
N GLY A 456 -21.31 22.79 -0.47
CA GLY A 456 -20.66 23.40 0.69
C GLY A 456 -20.84 22.66 2.00
N LEU A 457 -21.47 21.48 1.99
CA LEU A 457 -21.44 20.59 3.15
C LEU A 457 -20.00 20.10 3.38
N ALA A 458 -19.52 20.15 4.62
CA ALA A 458 -18.24 19.57 5.00
C ALA A 458 -18.44 18.41 5.99
N ILE A 459 -18.10 17.19 5.59
CA ILE A 459 -18.08 16.02 6.47
C ILE A 459 -16.68 15.92 7.08
N ASN A 460 -16.60 15.97 8.42
CA ASN A 460 -15.34 15.90 9.15
C ASN A 460 -15.16 14.52 9.79
N LEU A 461 -14.09 13.83 9.42
CA LEU A 461 -13.76 12.49 9.90
C LEU A 461 -12.51 12.56 10.78
N ASN A 462 -12.67 12.22 12.05
CA ASN A 462 -11.55 12.00 12.97
C ASN A 462 -11.06 10.55 12.83
N GLN A 463 -9.75 10.34 12.81
CA GLN A 463 -9.15 9.00 12.77
C GLN A 463 -9.72 8.07 13.85
N ARG A 464 -9.73 8.51 15.12
CA ARG A 464 -10.15 7.66 16.24
C ARG A 464 -11.60 7.23 16.10
N ASP A 465 -12.50 8.18 15.85
CA ASP A 465 -13.94 7.93 15.83
C ASP A 465 -14.35 7.08 14.62
N PHE A 466 -13.82 7.42 13.44
CA PHE A 466 -14.12 6.72 12.20
C PHE A 466 -13.61 5.27 12.23
N ILE A 467 -12.37 5.06 12.67
CA ILE A 467 -11.79 3.72 12.76
C ILE A 467 -12.47 2.89 13.86
N SER A 468 -12.84 3.50 15.00
CA SER A 468 -13.55 2.81 16.07
C SER A 468 -14.93 2.32 15.61
N SER A 469 -15.70 3.18 14.92
CA SER A 469 -17.01 2.82 14.34
C SER A 469 -16.92 1.60 13.39
N LEU A 470 -15.90 1.57 12.53
CA LEU A 470 -15.69 0.44 11.61
C LEU A 470 -15.14 -0.81 12.33
N ALA A 471 -14.28 -0.63 13.33
CA ALA A 471 -13.74 -1.72 14.13
C ALA A 471 -14.81 -2.43 14.99
N GLU A 472 -15.75 -1.69 15.57
CA GLU A 472 -16.90 -2.21 16.32
C GLU A 472 -17.81 -3.09 15.46
N LYS A 473 -17.92 -2.76 14.17
CA LYS A 473 -18.60 -3.60 13.16
C LYS A 473 -17.80 -4.87 12.78
N HIS A 474 -16.69 -5.14 13.48
CA HIS A 474 -15.72 -6.22 13.25
C HIS A 474 -15.00 -6.14 11.88
N GLN A 475 -14.71 -4.93 11.40
CA GLN A 475 -14.13 -4.71 10.07
C GLN A 475 -12.68 -4.21 10.18
N ALA A 476 -11.73 -5.11 10.43
CA ALA A 476 -10.30 -4.75 10.52
C ALA A 476 -9.67 -4.35 9.17
N ALA A 477 -10.36 -4.61 8.06
CA ALA A 477 -10.01 -4.16 6.72
C ALA A 477 -11.35 -4.02 5.98
N PRO A 478 -11.95 -2.82 5.97
CA PRO A 478 -13.26 -2.65 5.37
C PRO A 478 -13.16 -2.55 3.86
N SER A 479 -14.23 -2.97 3.20
CA SER A 479 -14.35 -2.84 1.76
C SER A 479 -14.72 -1.43 1.31
N GLU A 480 -14.67 -1.18 0.00
CA GLU A 480 -15.11 0.09 -0.59
C GLU A 480 -16.55 0.42 -0.16
N ARG A 481 -17.47 -0.56 -0.24
CA ARG A 481 -18.85 -0.38 0.23
C ARG A 481 -18.93 0.07 1.67
N GLN A 482 -18.24 -0.63 2.55
CA GLN A 482 -18.32 -0.40 4.01
C GLN A 482 -17.81 0.99 4.38
N ILE A 483 -16.74 1.45 3.73
CA ILE A 483 -16.22 2.80 3.90
C ILE A 483 -17.24 3.83 3.40
N LEU A 484 -17.83 3.63 2.22
CA LEU A 484 -18.85 4.55 1.69
C LEU A 484 -20.13 4.58 2.52
N GLU A 485 -20.60 3.43 3.03
CA GLU A 485 -21.75 3.37 3.95
C GLU A 485 -21.49 4.20 5.21
N GLU A 486 -20.27 4.14 5.75
CA GLU A 486 -19.89 4.93 6.91
C GLU A 486 -19.82 6.43 6.60
N ILE A 487 -19.29 6.82 5.43
CA ILE A 487 -19.26 8.23 5.02
C ILE A 487 -20.69 8.74 4.81
N CYS A 488 -21.59 7.94 4.20
CA CYS A 488 -23.01 8.28 4.08
C CYS A 488 -23.67 8.49 5.46
N ARG A 489 -23.39 7.62 6.44
CA ARG A 489 -23.86 7.80 7.81
C ARG A 489 -23.38 9.12 8.40
N CYS A 490 -22.09 9.43 8.28
CA CYS A 490 -21.53 10.70 8.77
C CYS A 490 -22.13 11.93 8.06
N ARG A 491 -22.43 11.82 6.76
CA ARG A 491 -23.16 12.87 6.02
C ARG A 491 -24.52 13.13 6.66
N ASP A 492 -25.31 12.08 6.88
CA ASP A 492 -26.69 12.19 7.36
C ASP A 492 -26.73 12.77 8.78
N GLU A 493 -25.74 12.43 9.62
CA GLU A 493 -25.54 13.04 10.93
C GLU A 493 -25.18 14.53 10.84
N THR A 494 -24.31 14.89 9.90
CA THR A 494 -23.92 16.29 9.68
C THR A 494 -25.09 17.12 9.17
N LEU A 495 -25.92 16.58 8.27
CA LEU A 495 -27.13 17.24 7.77
C LEU A 495 -28.19 17.47 8.86
N SER A 496 -28.17 16.64 9.91
CA SER A 496 -29.06 16.78 11.06
C SER A 496 -28.60 17.88 12.04
N GLN A 497 -27.36 18.37 11.91
CA GLN A 497 -26.82 19.48 12.69
C GLN A 497 -27.01 20.78 11.91
N GLU A 498 -27.78 21.72 12.42
CA GLU A 498 -27.95 23.05 11.80
C GLU A 498 -26.64 23.86 11.88
N CYS A 499 -25.73 23.66 10.92
CA CYS A 499 -24.47 24.42 10.83
C CYS A 499 -24.44 25.26 9.55
N ASN A 500 -24.65 26.57 9.70
CA ASN A 500 -24.72 27.50 8.58
C ASN A 500 -23.34 27.85 7.97
N ASP A 501 -22.22 27.45 8.58
CA ASP A 501 -20.87 27.72 8.05
C ASP A 501 -19.79 26.69 8.47
N SER A 502 -19.97 25.45 7.99
CA SER A 502 -19.10 24.32 8.36
C SER A 502 -17.61 24.51 7.99
N ILE A 503 -17.30 25.27 6.94
CA ILE A 503 -15.92 25.48 6.47
C ILE A 503 -15.17 26.46 7.38
N ASN A 504 -15.75 27.63 7.68
CA ASN A 504 -15.09 28.58 8.58
C ASN A 504 -14.95 28.01 9.99
N GLN A 505 -15.94 27.24 10.47
CA GLN A 505 -15.83 26.53 11.74
C GLN A 505 -14.70 25.48 11.72
N LEU A 506 -14.56 24.74 10.63
CA LEU A 506 -13.49 23.76 10.46
C LEU A 506 -12.10 24.40 10.57
N ILE A 507 -11.88 25.48 9.82
CA ILE A 507 -10.56 26.14 9.74
C ILE A 507 -10.25 26.93 11.01
N SER A 508 -11.21 27.67 11.57
CA SER A 508 -11.01 28.43 12.82
C SER A 508 -10.70 27.55 14.04
N SER A 509 -11.06 26.25 14.00
CA SER A 509 -10.68 25.32 15.07
C SER A 509 -9.16 25.13 15.24
N TYR A 510 -8.36 25.53 14.24
CA TYR A 510 -6.89 25.48 14.29
C TYR A 510 -6.27 26.74 14.90
N THR A 511 -6.99 27.86 15.00
CA THR A 511 -6.47 29.12 15.54
C THR A 511 -6.87 29.37 17.00
N GLN A 512 -7.96 28.77 17.47
CA GLN A 512 -8.54 29.05 18.79
C GLN A 512 -7.81 28.41 19.99
N LYS A 513 -6.71 27.66 19.79
CA LYS A 513 -5.95 27.05 20.90
C LYS A 513 -4.98 28.06 21.51
N ASN A 514 -5.50 28.84 22.45
CA ASN A 514 -4.88 30.06 22.98
C ASN A 514 -3.66 29.92 23.92
N ASP A 515 -3.07 28.75 24.20
CA ASP A 515 -1.96 28.67 25.18
C ASP A 515 -0.71 27.89 24.73
N HIS A 516 -0.74 27.20 23.58
CA HIS A 516 0.41 26.48 23.06
C HIS A 516 0.59 26.80 21.56
N GLN A 517 1.61 27.62 21.25
CA GLN A 517 1.95 28.14 19.91
C GLN A 517 2.46 27.03 18.96
N GLY A 518 1.58 26.12 18.56
CA GLY A 518 1.89 25.20 17.48
C GLY A 518 1.86 25.90 16.12
N GLU A 519 2.84 25.63 15.26
CA GLU A 519 2.87 26.17 13.89
C GLU A 519 1.80 25.48 13.03
N THR A 520 1.04 26.26 12.25
CA THR A 520 0.06 25.69 11.29
C THR A 520 0.42 26.11 9.88
N TYR A 521 0.55 25.12 9.01
CA TYR A 521 0.90 25.28 7.60
C TYR A 521 -0.26 24.82 6.72
N ALA A 522 -0.43 25.43 5.55
CA ALA A 522 -1.37 24.94 4.54
C ALA A 522 -0.69 24.73 3.18
N LEU A 523 -0.86 23.54 2.61
CA LEU A 523 -0.44 23.22 1.24
C LEU A 523 -1.67 23.04 0.36
N ASP A 524 -1.72 23.76 -0.75
CA ASP A 524 -2.82 23.72 -1.71
C ASP A 524 -2.43 22.95 -2.97
N PHE A 525 -2.98 21.74 -3.14
CA PHE A 525 -2.74 20.84 -4.26
C PHE A 525 -3.82 20.94 -5.36
N THR A 526 -4.60 22.02 -5.39
CA THR A 526 -5.70 22.18 -6.35
C THR A 526 -5.28 22.76 -7.70
N ASP A 527 -4.10 23.36 -7.76
CA ASP A 527 -3.58 24.06 -8.94
C ASP A 527 -2.65 23.16 -9.77
N GLU A 528 -3.08 22.85 -10.99
CA GLU A 528 -2.31 22.04 -11.94
C GLU A 528 -1.37 22.89 -12.83
N LEU A 529 -1.51 24.23 -12.83
CA LEU A 529 -0.89 25.12 -13.82
C LEU A 529 0.33 25.88 -13.29
N HIS A 530 0.48 26.09 -11.98
CA HIS A 530 1.60 26.86 -11.41
C HIS A 530 2.76 25.98 -10.92
N ARG A 531 3.58 25.49 -11.86
CA ARG A 531 4.84 24.77 -11.58
C ARG A 531 6.05 25.66 -11.25
N THR A 532 5.84 26.94 -10.89
CA THR A 532 6.95 27.89 -10.77
C THR A 532 7.78 27.75 -9.49
N SER A 533 7.30 27.02 -8.47
CA SER A 533 8.04 26.80 -7.23
C SER A 533 8.39 25.32 -7.03
N LYS A 534 9.57 25.06 -6.43
CA LYS A 534 9.99 23.72 -6.00
C LYS A 534 8.97 23.16 -5.01
N GLN A 535 8.57 21.90 -5.21
CA GLN A 535 7.58 21.26 -4.35
C GLN A 535 8.21 20.90 -3.00
N VAL A 536 7.44 20.95 -1.91
CA VAL A 536 7.92 20.59 -0.54
C VAL A 536 8.48 19.17 -0.52
N ILE A 537 7.86 18.26 -1.27
CA ILE A 537 8.31 16.86 -1.37
C ILE A 537 9.61 16.73 -2.17
N GLU A 538 9.88 17.65 -3.10
CA GLU A 538 11.14 17.66 -3.84
C GLU A 538 12.30 18.12 -2.97
N LEU A 539 12.07 19.06 -2.05
CA LEU A 539 13.08 19.50 -1.06
C LEU A 539 13.57 18.34 -0.17
N ALA A 540 12.80 17.27 -0.01
CA ALA A 540 13.20 16.10 0.77
C ALA A 540 14.37 15.30 0.14
N TYR A 541 14.66 15.54 -1.14
CA TYR A 541 15.73 14.88 -1.88
C TYR A 541 17.02 15.71 -1.93
N ASP A 542 16.96 16.99 -1.55
CA ASP A 542 18.10 17.88 -1.50
C ASP A 542 19.09 17.46 -0.42
N GLU A 543 20.39 17.64 -0.68
CA GLU A 543 21.44 17.30 0.29
C GLU A 543 21.35 18.14 1.57
N ASP A 544 20.92 19.40 1.44
CA ASP A 544 20.74 20.35 2.55
C ASP A 544 19.37 20.22 3.24
N CYS A 545 18.71 19.07 3.14
CA CYS A 545 17.40 18.84 3.75
C CYS A 545 17.43 19.16 5.26
N PRO A 546 16.74 20.22 5.71
CA PRO A 546 16.82 20.67 7.10
C PRO A 546 16.20 19.64 8.02
N LEU A 547 17.04 19.05 8.88
CA LEU A 547 16.61 18.21 9.99
C LEU A 547 16.35 19.11 11.19
N GLY A 548 15.14 19.66 11.26
CA GLY A 548 14.71 20.52 12.36
C GLY A 548 13.78 19.79 13.32
N ASP A 549 13.97 19.99 14.63
CA ASP A 549 12.92 19.66 15.58
C ASP A 549 11.77 20.66 15.38
N ALA A 550 10.69 20.17 14.77
CA ALA A 550 9.45 20.91 14.76
C ALA A 550 8.69 20.57 16.03
N GLY A 551 8.40 21.61 16.81
CA GLY A 551 7.51 21.54 17.97
C GLY A 551 6.10 21.09 17.57
N ASP A 552 5.10 21.43 18.38
CA ASP A 552 3.71 21.18 18.01
C ASP A 552 3.42 21.81 16.65
N SER A 553 2.94 21.02 15.69
CA SER A 553 2.76 21.49 14.32
C SER A 553 1.60 20.80 13.63
N THR A 554 0.89 21.54 12.78
CA THR A 554 -0.25 21.05 12.01
C THR A 554 -0.09 21.38 10.54
N LEU A 555 -0.32 20.39 9.67
CA LEU A 555 -0.41 20.60 8.23
C LEU A 555 -1.86 20.44 7.77
N LEU A 556 -2.38 21.45 7.07
CA LEU A 556 -3.61 21.40 6.27
C LEU A 556 -3.25 21.10 4.81
N ALA A 557 -3.60 19.92 4.30
CA ALA A 557 -3.40 19.55 2.90
C ALA A 557 -4.73 19.67 2.14
N VAL A 558 -4.88 20.72 1.33
CA VAL A 558 -6.07 20.96 0.51
C VAL A 558 -5.91 20.23 -0.83
N ILE A 559 -6.79 19.28 -1.13
CA ILE A 559 -6.70 18.39 -2.29
C ILE A 559 -7.97 18.50 -3.12
N LYS A 560 -7.83 18.68 -4.43
CA LYS A 560 -8.93 18.57 -5.38
C LYS A 560 -9.10 17.12 -5.84
N VAL A 561 -10.26 16.52 -5.60
CA VAL A 561 -10.57 15.20 -6.18
C VAL A 561 -10.95 15.39 -7.63
N ARG A 562 -10.19 14.75 -8.54
CA ARG A 562 -10.45 14.84 -9.98
C ARG A 562 -11.69 14.04 -10.37
N ASP A 563 -12.53 14.62 -11.21
CA ASP A 563 -13.61 13.90 -11.88
C ASP A 563 -13.21 13.60 -13.34
N GLN A 564 -14.13 12.99 -14.10
CA GLN A 564 -13.92 12.73 -15.53
C GLN A 564 -14.17 13.97 -16.41
N SER A 565 -14.85 14.99 -15.89
CA SER A 565 -15.25 16.17 -16.66
C SER A 565 -14.16 17.23 -16.74
N GLY A 566 -13.18 17.19 -15.81
CA GLY A 566 -12.10 18.16 -15.73
C GLY A 566 -12.57 19.54 -15.23
N HIS A 567 -13.82 19.66 -14.79
CA HIS A 567 -14.36 20.93 -14.33
C HIS A 567 -13.71 21.37 -13.00
N ALA A 568 -13.26 22.62 -12.96
CA ALA A 568 -12.70 23.22 -11.76
C ALA A 568 -13.83 23.74 -10.86
N ASN A 569 -13.95 23.20 -9.65
CA ASN A 569 -14.81 23.76 -8.61
C ASN A 569 -14.17 25.00 -7.96
N THR A 570 -14.03 26.06 -8.75
CA THR A 570 -13.30 27.29 -8.38
C THR A 570 -13.97 28.03 -7.22
N LYS A 571 -15.30 27.98 -7.13
CA LYS A 571 -16.05 28.64 -6.04
C LYS A 571 -15.73 28.01 -4.68
N MET A 572 -15.73 26.68 -4.60
CA MET A 572 -15.46 25.99 -3.34
C MET A 572 -13.99 26.12 -2.92
N HIS A 573 -13.08 26.02 -3.90
CA HIS A 573 -11.66 26.27 -3.67
C HIS A 573 -11.43 27.65 -3.05
N LYS A 574 -11.98 28.69 -3.68
CA LYS A 574 -11.89 30.06 -3.16
C LYS A 574 -12.41 30.18 -1.73
N ARG A 575 -13.56 29.57 -1.40
CA ARG A 575 -14.11 29.59 -0.03
C ARG A 575 -13.16 28.97 1.00
N ILE A 576 -12.52 27.85 0.66
CA ILE A 576 -11.55 27.20 1.56
C ILE A 576 -10.32 28.09 1.75
N ILE A 577 -9.78 28.65 0.66
CA ILE A 577 -8.60 29.54 0.74
C ILE A 577 -8.91 30.82 1.51
N ASP A 578 -10.07 31.44 1.27
CA ASP A 578 -10.52 32.63 2.00
C ASP A 578 -10.66 32.32 3.51
N ALA A 579 -11.17 31.13 3.88
CA ALA A 579 -11.25 30.69 5.27
C ALA A 579 -9.88 30.47 5.92
N ILE A 580 -8.92 29.89 5.19
CA ILE A 580 -7.53 29.70 5.65
C ILE A 580 -6.83 31.05 5.83
N ALA A 581 -7.04 31.98 4.90
CA ALA A 581 -6.52 33.34 5.00
C ALA A 581 -7.13 34.10 6.18
N ALA A 582 -8.44 33.98 6.42
CA ALA A 582 -9.11 34.58 7.58
C ALA A 582 -8.60 34.03 8.92
N ALA A 583 -8.10 32.80 8.92
CA ALA A 583 -7.42 32.17 10.05
C ALA A 583 -5.94 32.54 10.17
N ASN A 584 -5.41 33.44 9.32
CA ASN A 584 -4.01 33.86 9.29
C ASN A 584 -3.02 32.68 9.13
N ILE A 585 -3.43 31.64 8.40
CA ILE A 585 -2.59 30.48 8.09
C ILE A 585 -1.96 30.71 6.72
N GLN A 586 -0.64 30.57 6.62
CA GLN A 586 0.06 30.71 5.35
C GLN A 586 -0.24 29.52 4.43
N VAL A 587 -0.57 29.82 3.17
CA VAL A 587 -0.85 28.82 2.13
C VAL A 587 0.25 28.84 1.09
N ARG A 588 0.75 27.66 0.71
CA ARG A 588 1.65 27.48 -0.43
C ARG A 588 1.03 26.53 -1.45
N ASN A 589 1.00 26.96 -2.71
CA ASN A 589 0.52 26.14 -3.81
C ASN A 589 1.52 25.02 -4.12
N GLN A 590 1.00 23.84 -4.38
CA GLN A 590 1.71 22.61 -4.69
C GLN A 590 1.00 21.88 -5.83
N SER A 591 1.71 20.99 -6.51
CA SER A 591 1.12 20.11 -7.52
C SER A 591 0.95 18.71 -6.93
N LEU A 592 -0.13 18.03 -7.34
CA LEU A 592 -0.30 16.61 -7.01
C LEU A 592 0.89 15.79 -7.49
N LEU A 593 1.29 14.81 -6.68
CA LEU A 593 2.40 13.94 -7.05
C LEU A 593 2.02 13.03 -8.22
N VAL A 594 2.83 13.05 -9.28
CA VAL A 594 2.68 12.21 -10.46
C VAL A 594 1.29 12.41 -11.08
N SER A 595 1.09 13.53 -11.78
CA SER A 595 -0.20 13.88 -12.40
C SER A 595 -0.78 12.79 -13.32
N GLU A 596 0.10 11.96 -13.89
CA GLU A 596 -0.23 10.84 -14.77
C GLU A 596 -0.79 9.63 -14.00
N ALA A 597 -0.54 9.55 -12.68
CA ALA A 597 -1.07 8.50 -11.83
C ALA A 597 -2.57 8.71 -11.60
N GLN A 598 -3.35 7.63 -11.66
CA GLN A 598 -4.79 7.71 -11.42
C GLN A 598 -5.12 7.86 -9.94
N ASP A 599 -4.23 7.43 -9.04
CA ASP A 599 -4.36 7.51 -7.57
C ASP A 599 -3.45 8.60 -6.97
N CYS A 600 -3.20 9.69 -7.70
CA CYS A 600 -2.27 10.74 -7.28
C CYS A 600 -2.68 11.47 -5.99
N GLU A 601 -3.99 11.62 -5.75
CA GLU A 601 -4.53 12.24 -4.53
C GLU A 601 -4.13 11.44 -3.29
N ALA A 602 -4.36 10.13 -3.32
CA ALA A 602 -3.98 9.23 -2.22
C ALA A 602 -2.46 9.12 -2.08
N LEU A 603 -1.72 9.02 -3.19
CA LEU A 603 -0.26 9.03 -3.21
C LEU A 603 0.32 10.26 -2.51
N THR A 604 -0.23 11.45 -2.81
CA THR A 604 0.22 12.71 -2.22
C THR A 604 0.07 12.66 -0.69
N VAL A 605 -1.09 12.22 -0.19
CA VAL A 605 -1.32 12.07 1.26
C VAL A 605 -0.37 11.05 1.88
N VAL A 606 -0.16 9.90 1.23
CA VAL A 606 0.76 8.86 1.74
C VAL A 606 2.19 9.38 1.82
N MET A 607 2.65 10.13 0.84
CA MET A 607 4.01 10.69 0.86
C MET A 607 4.20 11.78 1.91
N LEU A 608 3.19 12.63 2.15
CA LEU A 608 3.23 13.60 3.26
C LEU A 608 3.33 12.88 4.61
N GLN A 609 2.54 11.83 4.82
CA GLN A 609 2.62 11.01 6.03
C GLN A 609 3.97 10.31 6.16
N HIS A 610 4.50 9.81 5.05
CA HIS A 610 5.80 9.13 5.06
C HIS A 610 6.93 10.08 5.49
N LEU A 611 6.94 11.31 4.99
CA LEU A 611 7.86 12.36 5.43
C LEU A 611 7.67 12.73 6.90
N ASP A 612 6.43 12.75 7.40
CA ASP A 612 6.16 13.01 8.81
C ASP A 612 6.70 11.89 9.71
N TYR A 613 6.52 10.62 9.31
CA TYR A 613 7.06 9.47 10.05
C TYR A 613 8.58 9.48 10.14
N GLN A 614 9.25 9.96 9.09
CA GLN A 614 10.69 10.16 9.09
C GLN A 614 11.12 11.47 9.76
N SER A 615 10.18 12.20 10.38
CA SER A 615 10.41 13.50 11.02
C SER A 615 11.02 14.56 10.10
N LYS A 616 10.76 14.46 8.79
CA LYS A 616 11.25 15.41 7.77
C LYS A 616 10.22 16.49 7.44
N LEU A 617 8.93 16.15 7.44
CA LEU A 617 7.88 17.01 6.87
C LEU A 617 7.89 18.44 7.39
N PHE A 618 7.86 18.64 8.71
CA PHE A 618 7.71 19.97 9.29
C PHE A 618 8.98 20.82 9.22
N GLY A 619 10.17 20.20 9.24
CA GLY A 619 11.43 20.90 8.94
C GLY A 619 11.43 21.43 7.50
N LEU A 620 10.96 20.61 6.55
CA LEU A 620 10.80 21.01 5.15
C LEU A 620 9.76 22.12 4.97
N LEU A 621 8.62 22.04 5.68
CA LEU A 621 7.59 23.08 5.65
C LEU A 621 8.15 24.41 6.14
N ARG A 622 8.76 24.45 7.33
CA ARG A 622 9.37 25.67 7.89
C ARG A 622 10.33 26.32 6.90
N HIS A 623 11.26 25.54 6.38
CA HIS A 623 12.22 25.99 5.36
C HIS A 623 11.53 26.52 4.10
N ALA A 624 10.50 25.82 3.61
CA ALA A 624 9.74 26.24 2.44
C ALA A 624 9.02 27.58 2.67
N PHE A 625 8.44 27.81 3.84
CA PHE A 625 7.70 29.04 4.14
C PHE A 625 8.63 30.22 4.51
N GLU A 626 9.75 29.97 5.18
CA GLU A 626 10.75 31.01 5.51
C GLU A 626 11.50 31.51 4.26
N ASN A 627 11.99 30.59 3.42
CA ASN A 627 12.84 30.96 2.27
C ASN A 627 12.03 31.39 1.04
N GLY A 628 10.77 30.97 0.92
CA GLY A 628 9.90 31.35 -0.21
C GLY A 628 9.64 32.85 -0.33
N SER A 629 9.78 33.60 0.76
CA SER A 629 9.58 35.06 0.78
C SER A 629 10.62 35.85 -0.02
N SER A 630 11.83 35.30 -0.22
CA SER A 630 12.92 35.99 -0.91
C SER A 630 12.95 35.74 -2.43
N GLU A 631 12.55 34.55 -2.89
CA GLU A 631 12.62 34.19 -4.32
C GLU A 631 11.52 34.84 -5.17
N ALA A 632 10.32 35.05 -4.59
CA ALA A 632 9.22 35.74 -5.28
C ALA A 632 9.61 37.16 -5.71
N ILE A 633 10.42 37.86 -4.90
CA ILE A 633 10.87 39.23 -5.16
C ILE A 633 11.89 39.27 -6.33
N ILE A 634 12.72 38.24 -6.48
CA ILE A 634 13.78 38.22 -7.51
C ILE A 634 13.21 37.87 -8.90
N SER A 635 12.24 36.94 -8.97
CA SER A 635 11.65 36.53 -10.25
C SER A 635 10.74 37.60 -10.88
N ASP A 636 10.01 38.38 -10.07
CA ASP A 636 9.18 39.49 -10.57
C ASP A 636 10.04 40.67 -11.06
N VAL A 637 11.19 40.93 -10.43
CA VAL A 637 12.13 41.97 -10.88
C VAL A 637 12.80 41.57 -12.20
N ALA A 638 13.12 40.29 -12.38
CA ALA A 638 13.72 39.78 -13.63
C ALA A 638 12.73 39.81 -14.80
N THR A 639 11.50 39.32 -14.62
CA THR A 639 10.47 39.33 -15.67
C THR A 639 9.99 40.75 -16.01
N THR A 640 9.98 41.67 -15.04
CA THR A 640 9.66 43.08 -15.28
C THR A 640 10.79 43.81 -16.02
N LYS A 641 12.07 43.47 -15.76
CA LYS A 641 13.22 43.97 -16.54
C LYS A 641 13.23 43.42 -17.97
N GLU A 642 12.91 42.14 -18.17
CA GLU A 642 12.80 41.50 -19.48
C GLU A 642 11.68 42.13 -20.33
N ARG A 643 10.51 42.38 -19.72
CA ARG A 643 9.38 43.08 -20.36
C ARG A 643 9.68 44.55 -20.67
N ARG A 644 10.53 45.22 -19.87
CA ARG A 644 10.99 46.59 -20.17
C ARG A 644 12.06 46.63 -21.25
N ARG A 645 12.91 45.60 -21.39
CA ARG A 645 13.89 45.49 -22.47
C ARG A 645 13.28 45.17 -23.82
N LYS A 646 12.17 44.42 -23.88
CA LYS A 646 11.43 44.14 -25.13
C LYS A 646 10.50 45.28 -25.59
N ARG A 647 10.39 46.36 -24.81
CA ARG A 647 9.59 47.56 -25.12
C ARG A 647 10.43 48.79 -25.48
N LYS A 648 11.76 48.67 -25.49
CA LYS A 648 12.71 49.60 -26.09
C LYS A 648 13.30 48.93 -27.31
#